data_AF-A0AAW9SEV5-F1
#
_entry.id   AF-A0AAW9SEV5-F1
#
_cell.length_a   1.000
_cell.length_b   1.000
_cell.length_c   1.000
_cell.angle_alpha   90.00
_cell.angle_beta   90.00
_cell.angle_gamma   90.00
#
_symmetry.space_group_name_H-M   'P 1'
#
loop_
_entity.id
_entity.type
_entity.pdbx_description
1 polymer ?
#
loop_
_entity_poly.entity_id
_entity_poly.type
_entity_poly.pdbx_seq_one_letter_code
_entity_poly.pdbx_strand_id
1 'polypeptide(L)'
;MKRIYTLLFFFVLVSWSNPGQAQQNSELLSKADELYYQEAYRPAARLYKKIYKKSKNEEASQEVLMKLAGCYVEIYNYGAAYKWYKKIYKDRQRLKQVADSLYCDERKFEVAMQMYATLRSRSKEKQGYDLQVARSYFAIRKDLKAIEWYSKVISEEELESYLANDSILNKVALDDRHIECWEYSGVAAPDLPEAYSYQRIVKPSDYLHLAQAMLNIRGKYHESKKWFQHYSKLQKLIEMQNENLLISQTTYYIDSLPINSSVSDFSPAFYKDSLVFVSERDIDGSKVSSINGEERSPLDLYIVKLDSAGQGQGIRKLINKDRNVTYNEGPVAFLDHGRKMIFTGNTFDERKLFKQNNPRLSNININRIQLFSANQSGDNTWEVNPIHFLSNDSVYNNLRYSKGHPALTANGKRLFFAADYPGGFGGSDLYYSDYDGQAKRWTEPVNLGEKVNTEGNEVFPYIHTDRLGNQSLFFASNRPGGFGGLDIYQSLIVGNEYTNPVNLGDTSLSGENNSINSSKDDFGLILDKDGVKGYFSSDRSGDDDIYQFKIVKIQVTVCDSENGGAPLPGAEVAFHKGDQAELLGSKTAEDGVVWFHKFALGGDYSFMASAPGYRPKWSSMETFSLDQVPADGIYRVKICLEPRAVADMIVLANVKSEQQCLISFNKDVYELTETPLKSNTLYELVQKGALNYFINTEQPDKMFLANLDEVIDISGMENPAKRTQLVNLLDEANIGQGEVTVIRNIRYNFAAPDPQKFPNLPAFVQKLVKPEDELTKVAKVMEIYPHLDLKMSSHTDRCPLDGNYDNLALSGRRNQAAVDYIVKLFTQIGSSEEELELLKIRMKKCQYTYEYPVDTETTYDGCKNDFNRRTEFKFLYKHRDNYGLDCDCDPSVIQYIRSDDSQSKR
;
A
#
# COMPACT_ATOMS: atom_id res chain seq x y z
N MET A 1 -10.31 -40.59 6.21
CA MET A 1 -11.36 -41.62 6.20
C MET A 1 -12.20 -41.45 7.47
N LYS A 2 -13.40 -40.84 7.39
CA LYS A 2 -14.73 -41.50 7.48
C LYS A 2 -14.82 -42.41 8.74
N ARG A 3 -15.67 -42.18 9.74
CA ARG A 3 -17.16 -42.14 9.74
C ARG A 3 -17.69 -41.62 11.10
N ILE A 4 -18.59 -40.64 11.16
CA ILE A 4 -20.09 -40.68 11.18
C ILE A 4 -20.71 -40.71 12.59
N TYR A 5 -21.54 -39.68 12.86
CA TYR A 5 -22.58 -39.54 13.89
C TYR A 5 -23.62 -40.67 13.84
N THR A 6 -24.08 -41.22 14.97
CA THR A 6 -25.53 -41.50 15.19
C THR A 6 -25.89 -41.77 16.66
N LEU A 7 -27.06 -41.24 17.03
CA LEU A 7 -27.97 -41.48 18.14
C LEU A 7 -27.96 -42.85 18.87
N LEU A 8 -28.46 -42.76 20.12
CA LEU A 8 -29.17 -43.78 20.93
C LEU A 8 -28.33 -44.92 21.50
N PHE A 9 -28.13 -44.88 22.82
CA PHE A 9 -28.29 -46.09 23.64
C PHE A 9 -29.08 -45.76 24.92
N PHE A 10 -30.35 -46.14 24.89
CA PHE A 10 -31.14 -46.45 26.08
C PHE A 10 -30.38 -47.51 26.88
N PHE A 11 -29.89 -47.17 28.07
CA PHE A 11 -29.57 -48.17 29.07
C PHE A 11 -30.85 -48.55 29.80
N VAL A 12 -31.54 -49.57 29.29
CA VAL A 12 -32.45 -50.39 30.11
C VAL A 12 -31.56 -51.33 30.92
N LEU A 13 -31.09 -50.85 32.07
CA LEU A 13 -30.78 -51.74 33.18
C LEU A 13 -32.08 -51.88 33.96
N VAL A 14 -32.74 -53.03 33.82
CA VAL A 14 -33.84 -53.44 34.69
C VAL A 14 -33.25 -53.68 36.08
N SER A 15 -33.07 -52.61 36.84
CA SER A 15 -33.30 -52.66 38.27
C SER A 15 -34.83 -52.58 38.46
N TRP A 16 -35.37 -53.35 39.39
CA TRP A 16 -36.79 -53.29 39.73
C TRP A 16 -37.12 -51.90 40.30
N SER A 17 -37.42 -50.94 39.43
CA SER A 17 -38.02 -49.66 39.79
C SER A 17 -39.45 -49.60 39.29
N ASN A 18 -40.34 -49.16 40.16
CA ASN A 18 -41.79 -49.15 39.96
C ASN A 18 -42.13 -48.14 38.84
N PRO A 19 -42.79 -48.52 37.71
CA PRO A 19 -42.96 -47.64 36.54
C PRO A 19 -43.70 -46.33 36.83
N GLY A 20 -44.61 -46.30 37.81
CA GLY A 20 -45.26 -45.07 38.28
C GLY A 20 -44.31 -44.07 38.97
N GLN A 21 -43.18 -44.55 39.50
CA GLN A 21 -42.17 -43.73 40.18
C GLN A 21 -41.22 -43.05 39.18
N ALA A 22 -40.92 -43.70 38.04
CA ALA A 22 -40.12 -43.14 36.96
C ALA A 22 -40.85 -41.98 36.24
N GLN A 23 -42.14 -42.15 35.93
CA GLN A 23 -42.97 -41.12 35.30
C GLN A 23 -43.16 -39.89 36.19
N GLN A 24 -43.39 -40.10 37.49
CA GLN A 24 -43.50 -39.01 38.48
C GLN A 24 -42.18 -38.27 38.69
N ASN A 25 -41.03 -38.94 38.58
CA ASN A 25 -39.72 -38.30 38.67
C ASN A 25 -39.40 -37.45 37.42
N SER A 26 -39.82 -37.89 36.23
CA SER A 26 -39.68 -37.12 34.97
C SER A 26 -40.48 -35.82 34.99
N GLU A 27 -41.72 -35.86 35.50
CA GLU A 27 -42.56 -34.66 35.61
C GLU A 27 -42.00 -33.66 36.64
N LEU A 28 -41.47 -34.18 37.77
CA LEU A 28 -40.83 -33.35 38.79
C LEU A 28 -39.55 -32.69 38.29
N LEU A 29 -38.79 -33.37 37.42
CA LEU A 29 -37.58 -32.85 36.78
C LEU A 29 -37.94 -31.75 35.78
N SER A 30 -38.91 -31.99 34.88
CA SER A 30 -39.38 -30.98 33.92
C SER A 30 -39.83 -29.69 34.63
N LYS A 31 -40.53 -29.82 35.77
CA LYS A 31 -40.95 -28.66 36.57
C LYS A 31 -39.78 -27.97 37.27
N ALA A 32 -38.76 -28.72 37.69
CA ALA A 32 -37.56 -28.15 38.27
C ALA A 32 -36.72 -27.39 37.21
N ASP A 33 -36.62 -27.93 36.00
CA ASP A 33 -35.95 -27.32 34.84
C ASP A 33 -36.68 -26.04 34.42
N GLU A 34 -38.01 -26.08 34.29
CA GLU A 34 -38.81 -24.90 33.98
C GLU A 34 -38.54 -23.77 34.99
N LEU A 35 -38.60 -24.06 36.29
CA LEU A 35 -38.31 -23.09 37.34
C LEU A 35 -36.85 -22.61 37.34
N TYR A 36 -35.90 -23.47 36.95
CA TYR A 36 -34.50 -23.12 36.80
C TYR A 36 -34.30 -22.10 35.68
N TYR A 37 -34.86 -22.35 34.49
CA TYR A 37 -34.77 -21.46 33.34
C TYR A 37 -35.59 -20.18 33.50
N GLN A 38 -36.60 -20.19 34.38
CA GLN A 38 -37.33 -19.00 34.85
C GLN A 38 -36.60 -18.24 35.99
N GLU A 39 -35.38 -18.66 36.36
CA GLU A 39 -34.57 -18.07 37.44
C GLU A 39 -35.21 -18.12 38.84
N ALA A 40 -36.20 -18.98 39.02
CA ALA A 40 -36.81 -19.28 40.30
C ALA A 40 -35.93 -20.31 41.06
N TYR A 41 -34.68 -19.95 41.33
CA TYR A 41 -33.65 -20.85 41.85
C TYR A 41 -33.97 -21.43 43.24
N ARG A 42 -34.69 -20.67 44.09
CA ARG A 42 -35.11 -21.16 45.43
C ARG A 42 -36.10 -22.34 45.34
N PRO A 43 -37.23 -22.23 44.62
CA PRO A 43 -38.12 -23.38 44.44
C PRO A 43 -37.50 -24.47 43.56
N ALA A 44 -36.72 -24.14 42.52
CA ALA A 44 -36.00 -25.12 41.71
C ALA A 44 -35.03 -25.98 42.55
N ALA A 45 -34.21 -25.36 43.41
CA ALA A 45 -33.31 -26.06 44.33
C ALA A 45 -34.05 -27.03 45.27
N ARG A 46 -35.24 -26.66 45.75
CA ARG A 46 -36.06 -27.55 46.59
C ARG A 46 -36.49 -28.79 45.82
N LEU A 47 -36.88 -28.63 44.54
CA LEU A 47 -37.27 -29.75 43.68
C LEU A 47 -36.07 -30.63 43.32
N TYR A 48 -34.96 -30.08 42.84
CA TYR A 48 -33.76 -30.88 42.55
C TYR A 48 -33.23 -31.62 43.78
N LYS A 49 -33.24 -30.99 44.97
CA LYS A 49 -32.86 -31.65 46.22
C LYS A 49 -33.84 -32.78 46.60
N LYS A 50 -35.13 -32.63 46.28
CA LYS A 50 -36.17 -33.66 46.49
C LYS A 50 -35.97 -34.83 45.52
N ILE A 51 -35.67 -34.56 44.24
CA ILE A 51 -35.31 -35.58 43.24
C ILE A 51 -34.09 -36.37 43.75
N TYR A 52 -33.02 -35.67 44.12
CA TYR A 52 -31.79 -36.27 44.63
C TYR A 52 -32.01 -37.14 45.89
N LYS A 53 -32.79 -36.66 46.86
CA LYS A 53 -33.08 -37.42 48.09
C LYS A 53 -33.90 -38.68 47.85
N LYS A 54 -34.72 -38.71 46.80
CA LYS A 54 -35.56 -39.86 46.43
C LYS A 54 -34.78 -40.93 45.66
N SER A 55 -33.79 -40.54 44.84
CA SER A 55 -33.02 -41.47 44.01
C SER A 55 -31.78 -42.05 44.68
N LYS A 56 -31.31 -41.41 45.76
CA LYS A 56 -30.44 -41.90 46.85
C LYS A 56 -29.24 -42.85 46.60
N ASN A 57 -28.80 -43.13 45.36
CA ASN A 57 -27.38 -43.32 44.98
C ASN A 57 -27.08 -43.86 43.57
N GLU A 58 -28.04 -44.14 42.67
CA GLU A 58 -27.66 -44.64 41.32
C GLU A 58 -28.36 -43.93 40.13
N GLU A 59 -29.58 -43.38 40.30
CA GLU A 59 -30.34 -42.77 39.18
C GLU A 59 -30.30 -41.22 39.09
N ALA A 60 -29.75 -40.50 40.09
CA ALA A 60 -29.61 -39.03 39.94
C ALA A 60 -28.46 -38.70 38.99
N SER A 61 -28.79 -38.13 37.82
CA SER A 61 -27.77 -37.67 36.88
C SER A 61 -26.87 -36.61 37.51
N GLN A 62 -25.60 -36.60 37.10
CA GLN A 62 -24.64 -35.55 37.42
C GLN A 62 -25.22 -34.16 37.12
N GLU A 63 -26.05 -34.06 36.07
CA GLU A 63 -26.78 -32.86 35.66
C GLU A 63 -27.71 -32.31 36.75
N VAL A 64 -28.50 -33.16 37.43
CA VAL A 64 -29.39 -32.72 38.52
C VAL A 64 -28.61 -32.15 39.70
N LEU A 65 -27.48 -32.77 40.03
CA LEU A 65 -26.59 -32.29 41.10
C LEU A 65 -25.91 -30.97 40.71
N MET A 66 -25.54 -30.80 39.44
CA MET A 66 -25.00 -29.55 38.90
C MET A 66 -26.05 -28.43 38.94
N LYS A 67 -27.27 -28.66 38.43
CA LYS A 67 -28.37 -27.68 38.48
C LYS A 67 -28.76 -27.31 39.92
N LEU A 68 -28.72 -28.26 40.86
CA LEU A 68 -28.90 -28.01 42.28
C LEU A 68 -27.79 -27.13 42.87
N ALA A 69 -26.54 -27.45 42.58
CA ALA A 69 -25.39 -26.67 43.02
C ALA A 69 -25.45 -25.25 42.45
N GLY A 70 -25.81 -25.12 41.17
CA GLY A 70 -26.02 -23.86 40.48
C GLY A 70 -27.11 -23.00 41.09
N CYS A 71 -28.26 -23.59 41.42
CA CYS A 71 -29.31 -22.86 42.14
C CYS A 71 -28.81 -22.28 43.47
N TYR A 72 -27.93 -22.99 44.19
CA TYR A 72 -27.34 -22.50 45.44
C TYR A 72 -26.34 -21.36 45.22
N VAL A 73 -25.58 -21.39 44.11
CA VAL A 73 -24.72 -20.28 43.71
C VAL A 73 -25.55 -19.04 43.41
N GLU A 74 -26.61 -19.19 42.62
CA GLU A 74 -27.47 -18.09 42.15
C GLU A 74 -28.25 -17.39 43.29
N ILE A 75 -28.39 -18.05 44.44
CA ILE A 75 -28.97 -17.45 45.67
C ILE A 75 -27.90 -17.07 46.70
N TYR A 76 -26.64 -16.95 46.28
CA TYR A 76 -25.47 -16.55 47.07
C TYR A 76 -25.15 -17.48 48.25
N ASN A 77 -25.58 -18.74 48.20
CA ASN A 77 -25.29 -19.76 49.22
C ASN A 77 -24.15 -20.68 48.78
N TYR A 78 -22.95 -20.10 48.65
CA TYR A 78 -21.74 -20.79 48.19
C TYR A 78 -21.33 -21.96 49.09
N GLY A 79 -21.64 -21.88 50.39
CA GLY A 79 -21.39 -22.97 51.34
C GLY A 79 -22.20 -24.23 51.03
N ALA A 80 -23.45 -24.08 50.60
CA ALA A 80 -24.27 -25.19 50.14
C ALA A 80 -23.85 -25.67 48.75
N ALA A 81 -23.56 -24.75 47.82
CA ALA A 81 -23.08 -25.08 46.48
C ALA A 81 -21.80 -25.93 46.54
N TYR A 82 -20.83 -25.54 47.37
CA TYR A 82 -19.58 -26.28 47.55
C TYR A 82 -19.80 -27.71 48.04
N LYS A 83 -20.76 -27.94 48.95
CA LYS A 83 -21.08 -29.29 49.43
C LYS A 83 -21.55 -30.20 48.29
N TRP A 84 -22.32 -29.66 47.35
CA TRP A 84 -22.82 -30.42 46.19
C TRP A 84 -21.74 -30.61 45.13
N TYR A 85 -20.99 -29.55 44.79
CA TYR A 85 -19.87 -29.64 43.87
C TYR A 85 -18.77 -30.61 44.34
N LYS A 86 -18.40 -30.57 45.63
CA LYS A 86 -17.46 -31.52 46.24
C LYS A 86 -17.97 -32.97 46.15
N LYS A 87 -19.29 -33.18 46.14
CA LYS A 87 -19.87 -34.52 46.00
C LYS A 87 -19.68 -35.09 44.60
N ILE A 88 -19.60 -34.24 43.58
CA ILE A 88 -19.35 -34.61 42.18
C ILE A 88 -17.84 -34.79 41.94
N TYR A 89 -17.04 -33.80 42.32
CA TYR A 89 -15.63 -33.69 41.91
C TYR A 89 -14.62 -34.07 43.00
N LYS A 90 -15.08 -34.54 44.16
CA LYS A 90 -14.31 -35.07 45.32
C LYS A 90 -13.47 -34.05 46.09
N ASP A 91 -12.67 -33.23 45.41
CA ASP A 91 -11.77 -32.25 46.02
C ASP A 91 -11.77 -30.89 45.28
N ARG A 92 -11.05 -29.92 45.85
CA ARG A 92 -10.99 -28.54 45.37
C ARG A 92 -10.19 -28.39 44.08
N GLN A 93 -9.10 -29.15 43.92
CA GLN A 93 -8.21 -29.05 42.75
C GLN A 93 -8.91 -29.56 41.51
N ARG A 94 -9.61 -30.70 41.62
CA ARG A 94 -10.41 -31.25 40.54
C ARG A 94 -11.57 -30.33 40.16
N LEU A 95 -12.19 -29.67 41.14
CA LEU A 95 -13.23 -28.68 40.88
C LEU A 95 -12.69 -27.48 40.08
N LYS A 96 -11.47 -27.00 40.40
CA LYS A 96 -10.82 -25.93 39.63
C LYS A 96 -10.51 -26.36 38.20
N GLN A 97 -9.86 -27.52 38.00
CA GLN A 97 -9.53 -28.04 36.66
C GLN A 97 -10.76 -28.18 35.76
N VAL A 98 -11.88 -28.65 36.32
CA VAL A 98 -13.13 -28.77 35.57
C VAL A 98 -13.72 -27.39 35.29
N ALA A 99 -13.62 -26.43 36.21
CA ALA A 99 -14.09 -25.07 35.97
C ALA A 99 -13.31 -24.42 34.81
N ASP A 100 -11.98 -24.56 34.81
CA ASP A 100 -11.10 -24.09 33.72
C ASP A 100 -11.48 -24.74 32.38
N SER A 101 -11.62 -26.07 32.34
CA SER A 101 -12.01 -26.79 31.14
C SER A 101 -13.40 -26.41 30.62
N LEU A 102 -14.34 -26.12 31.52
CA LEU A 102 -15.70 -25.71 31.17
C LEU A 102 -15.77 -24.25 30.73
N TYR A 103 -14.91 -23.39 31.27
CA TYR A 103 -14.78 -22.01 30.82
C TYR A 103 -14.29 -21.97 29.36
N CYS A 104 -13.41 -22.89 29.00
CA CYS A 104 -12.89 -23.03 27.64
C CYS A 104 -13.80 -23.75 26.65
N ASP A 105 -14.86 -24.39 27.13
CA ASP A 105 -15.97 -24.81 26.26
C ASP A 105 -17.01 -23.69 26.32
N GLU A 106 -16.93 -22.76 25.37
CA GLU A 106 -17.70 -21.50 25.32
C GLU A 106 -19.24 -21.65 25.42
N ARG A 107 -19.73 -22.88 25.41
CA ARG A 107 -21.15 -23.22 25.66
C ARG A 107 -21.46 -23.49 27.14
N LYS A 108 -20.47 -23.44 28.04
CA LYS A 108 -20.57 -23.91 29.44
C LYS A 108 -20.10 -22.89 30.49
N PHE A 109 -20.00 -21.61 30.12
CA PHE A 109 -19.68 -20.51 31.02
C PHE A 109 -20.55 -20.45 32.27
N GLU A 110 -21.84 -20.79 32.18
CA GLU A 110 -22.75 -20.77 33.35
C GLU A 110 -22.27 -21.72 34.45
N VAL A 111 -21.83 -22.92 34.08
CA VAL A 111 -21.36 -23.92 35.04
C VAL A 111 -19.97 -23.53 35.56
N ALA A 112 -19.08 -23.08 34.67
CA ALA A 112 -17.75 -22.60 35.05
C ALA A 112 -17.84 -21.47 36.08
N MET A 113 -18.67 -20.46 35.81
CA MET A 113 -19.01 -19.36 36.73
C MET A 113 -19.42 -19.88 38.10
N GLN A 114 -20.34 -20.84 38.13
CA GLN A 114 -20.87 -21.37 39.38
C GLN A 114 -19.78 -22.04 40.21
N MET A 115 -18.86 -22.73 39.55
CA MET A 115 -17.72 -23.39 40.18
C MET A 115 -16.69 -22.35 40.66
N TYR A 116 -16.39 -21.31 39.90
CA TYR A 116 -15.52 -20.21 40.31
C TYR A 116 -16.07 -19.45 41.52
N ALA A 117 -17.35 -19.06 41.51
CA ALA A 117 -17.99 -18.38 42.63
C ALA A 117 -17.98 -19.24 43.91
N THR A 118 -18.11 -20.55 43.74
CA THR A 118 -18.00 -21.53 44.82
C THR A 118 -16.57 -21.62 45.36
N LEU A 119 -15.57 -21.78 44.48
CA LEU A 119 -14.15 -21.85 44.84
C LEU A 119 -13.67 -20.57 45.54
N ARG A 120 -14.10 -19.41 45.05
CA ARG A 120 -13.85 -18.10 45.65
C ARG A 120 -14.20 -18.05 47.13
N SER A 121 -15.36 -18.59 47.51
CA SER A 121 -15.84 -18.56 48.91
C SER A 121 -14.90 -19.29 49.89
N ARG A 122 -13.98 -20.11 49.37
CA ARG A 122 -12.99 -20.89 50.11
C ARG A 122 -11.55 -20.43 49.86
N SER A 123 -11.33 -19.39 49.07
CA SER A 123 -10.00 -18.86 48.74
C SER A 123 -9.61 -17.68 49.63
N LYS A 124 -8.31 -17.55 49.93
CA LYS A 124 -7.72 -16.34 50.53
C LYS A 124 -7.60 -15.22 49.48
N GLU A 125 -7.20 -15.58 48.27
CA GLU A 125 -7.14 -14.69 47.12
C GLU A 125 -8.48 -14.72 46.40
N LYS A 126 -9.30 -13.68 46.61
CA LYS A 126 -10.67 -13.61 46.07
C LYS A 126 -10.75 -12.87 44.75
N GLN A 127 -9.90 -11.86 44.54
CA GLN A 127 -10.02 -10.92 43.44
C GLN A 127 -9.84 -11.56 42.04
N GLY A 128 -8.92 -12.51 41.85
CA GLY A 128 -8.83 -13.21 40.56
C GLY A 128 -10.04 -14.11 40.28
N TYR A 129 -10.62 -14.73 41.30
CA TYR A 129 -11.89 -15.45 41.14
C TYR A 129 -13.07 -14.49 40.92
N ASP A 130 -13.08 -13.32 41.54
CA ASP A 130 -14.08 -12.27 41.29
C ASP A 130 -14.09 -11.90 39.80
N LEU A 131 -12.91 -11.76 39.19
CA LEU A 131 -12.76 -11.44 37.77
C LEU A 131 -13.25 -12.57 36.86
N GLN A 132 -12.89 -13.82 37.15
CA GLN A 132 -13.37 -14.97 36.37
C GLN A 132 -14.88 -15.15 36.45
N VAL A 133 -15.48 -14.88 37.62
CA VAL A 133 -16.93 -14.86 37.78
C VAL A 133 -17.56 -13.71 36.98
N ALA A 134 -16.94 -12.53 36.98
CA ALA A 134 -17.40 -11.37 36.21
C ALA A 134 -17.40 -11.67 34.70
N ARG A 135 -16.26 -12.14 34.15
CA ARG A 135 -16.10 -12.56 32.75
C ARG A 135 -17.14 -13.62 32.35
N SER A 136 -17.30 -14.65 33.18
CA SER A 136 -18.27 -15.71 32.89
C SER A 136 -19.72 -15.20 32.93
N TYR A 137 -20.06 -14.28 33.84
CA TYR A 137 -21.40 -13.66 33.87
C TYR A 137 -21.64 -12.77 32.64
N PHE A 138 -20.62 -12.05 32.19
CA PHE A 138 -20.66 -11.28 30.97
C PHE A 138 -20.90 -12.18 29.75
N ALA A 139 -20.12 -13.27 29.62
CA ALA A 139 -20.24 -14.24 28.54
C ALA A 139 -21.64 -14.87 28.43
N ILE A 140 -22.33 -15.10 29.55
CA ILE A 140 -23.73 -15.60 29.55
C ILE A 140 -24.79 -14.49 29.58
N ARG A 141 -24.40 -13.24 29.32
CA ARG A 141 -25.29 -12.07 29.18
C ARG A 141 -26.12 -11.77 30.42
N LYS A 142 -25.60 -12.12 31.60
CA LYS A 142 -26.15 -11.69 32.90
C LYS A 142 -25.48 -10.37 33.30
N ASP A 143 -25.67 -9.35 32.47
CA ASP A 143 -24.95 -8.06 32.51
C ASP A 143 -25.00 -7.40 33.91
N LEU A 144 -26.15 -7.39 34.60
CA LEU A 144 -26.24 -6.82 35.95
C LEU A 144 -25.28 -7.52 36.94
N LYS A 145 -25.16 -8.83 36.85
CA LYS A 145 -24.24 -9.60 37.69
C LYS A 145 -22.80 -9.36 37.23
N ALA A 146 -22.54 -9.31 35.94
CA ALA A 146 -21.21 -8.93 35.43
C ALA A 146 -20.76 -7.60 36.05
N ILE A 147 -21.60 -6.55 36.02
CA ILE A 147 -21.32 -5.26 36.68
C ILE A 147 -21.06 -5.45 38.18
N GLU A 148 -21.96 -6.14 38.91
CA GLU A 148 -21.81 -6.38 40.36
C GLU A 148 -20.46 -7.03 40.72
N TRP A 149 -19.92 -7.86 39.84
CA TRP A 149 -18.66 -8.57 40.04
C TRP A 149 -17.45 -7.78 39.56
N TYR A 150 -17.52 -7.13 38.39
CA TYR A 150 -16.48 -6.24 37.89
C TYR A 150 -16.23 -5.05 38.82
N SER A 151 -17.28 -4.42 39.36
CA SER A 151 -17.15 -3.31 40.32
C SER A 151 -16.47 -3.68 41.65
N LYS A 152 -16.21 -4.97 41.91
CA LYS A 152 -15.41 -5.42 43.08
C LYS A 152 -13.91 -5.40 42.81
N VAL A 153 -13.51 -5.37 41.54
CA VAL A 153 -12.12 -5.59 41.08
C VAL A 153 -11.64 -4.59 40.05
N ILE A 154 -12.48 -3.65 39.61
CA ILE A 154 -12.12 -2.55 38.73
C ILE A 154 -12.47 -1.24 39.43
N SER A 155 -11.52 -0.30 39.48
CA SER A 155 -11.70 1.06 39.99
C SER A 155 -10.93 2.07 39.14
N GLU A 156 -11.40 3.32 39.11
CA GLU A 156 -10.77 4.42 38.36
C GLU A 156 -9.37 4.76 38.91
N GLU A 157 -9.23 4.88 40.23
CA GLU A 157 -7.95 5.20 40.91
C GLU A 157 -6.81 4.23 40.53
N GLU A 158 -7.13 2.95 40.33
CA GLU A 158 -6.12 1.94 40.00
C GLU A 158 -5.69 2.01 38.54
N LEU A 159 -6.61 2.36 37.63
CA LEU A 159 -6.26 2.59 36.24
C LEU A 159 -5.35 3.82 36.11
N GLU A 160 -5.64 4.91 36.82
CA GLU A 160 -4.76 6.10 36.85
C GLU A 160 -3.36 5.75 37.36
N SER A 161 -3.26 4.85 38.35
CA SER A 161 -1.98 4.31 38.82
C SER A 161 -1.26 3.45 37.77
N TYR A 162 -1.98 2.70 36.93
CA TYR A 162 -1.39 1.91 35.84
C TYR A 162 -0.87 2.80 34.71
N LEU A 163 -1.62 3.84 34.35
CA LEU A 163 -1.23 4.83 33.33
C LEU A 163 0.02 5.63 33.75
N ALA A 164 0.33 5.69 35.05
CA ALA A 164 1.50 6.40 35.57
C ALA A 164 2.76 5.53 35.73
N ASN A 165 2.73 4.23 35.40
CA ASN A 165 3.85 3.31 35.66
C ASN A 165 4.10 2.27 34.53
N ASP A 166 5.15 2.50 33.74
CA ASP A 166 5.56 1.66 32.60
C ASP A 166 5.84 0.18 32.95
N SER A 167 6.27 -0.12 34.18
CA SER A 167 6.57 -1.50 34.60
C SER A 167 5.32 -2.37 34.75
N ILE A 168 4.18 -1.75 35.07
CA ILE A 168 2.90 -2.44 35.22
C ILE A 168 2.23 -2.60 33.86
N LEU A 169 2.37 -1.58 32.99
CA LEU A 169 1.89 -1.61 31.61
C LEU A 169 2.45 -2.82 30.83
N ASN A 170 3.75 -3.09 30.97
CA ASN A 170 4.39 -4.26 30.35
C ASN A 170 3.83 -5.60 30.84
N LYS A 171 3.33 -5.66 32.09
CA LYS A 171 2.72 -6.86 32.67
C LYS A 171 1.30 -7.10 32.18
N VAL A 172 0.57 -6.03 31.86
CA VAL A 172 -0.76 -6.06 31.22
C VAL A 172 -0.62 -6.43 29.73
N ALA A 173 0.39 -5.89 29.03
CA ALA A 173 0.64 -6.14 27.60
C ALA A 173 1.15 -7.56 27.27
N LEU A 174 1.89 -8.20 28.18
CA LEU A 174 2.40 -9.57 27.99
C LEU A 174 1.33 -10.66 28.14
N ASP A 175 0.20 -10.36 28.81
CA ASP A 175 -0.86 -11.33 29.15
C ASP A 175 -2.10 -11.26 28.23
N ASP A 176 -2.12 -10.31 27.29
CA ASP A 176 -3.10 -10.27 26.19
C ASP A 176 -2.73 -11.26 25.07
N ARG A 177 -1.44 -11.61 24.93
CA ARG A 177 -0.99 -12.41 23.79
C ARG A 177 -1.19 -13.90 23.91
N HIS A 178 -1.49 -14.46 25.08
CA HIS A 178 -1.69 -15.91 25.20
C HIS A 178 -2.32 -16.27 26.56
N ILE A 179 -3.21 -17.28 26.52
CA ILE A 179 -3.61 -18.16 27.61
C ILE A 179 -4.82 -17.71 28.46
N GLU A 180 -5.97 -18.31 28.17
CA GLU A 180 -6.84 -18.87 29.23
C GLU A 180 -7.45 -20.23 28.84
N CYS A 181 -7.32 -20.63 27.57
CA CYS A 181 -7.65 -21.97 27.08
C CYS A 181 -6.43 -22.60 26.39
N TRP A 182 -5.57 -23.24 27.17
CA TRP A 182 -4.45 -23.99 26.60
C TRP A 182 -4.97 -25.08 25.65
N GLU A 183 -4.42 -25.13 24.44
CA GLU A 183 -4.35 -26.37 23.68
C GLU A 183 -3.54 -27.39 24.49
N TYR A 184 -4.24 -28.28 25.20
CA TYR A 184 -3.64 -29.44 25.85
C TYR A 184 -3.17 -30.42 24.77
N SER A 185 -2.03 -30.14 24.17
CA SER A 185 -1.23 -31.09 23.42
C SER A 185 -0.62 -32.13 24.38
N GLY A 186 -1.46 -33.05 24.87
CA GLY A 186 -1.04 -34.42 25.21
C GLY A 186 -0.23 -34.67 26.49
N VAL A 187 -0.01 -33.72 27.40
CA VAL A 187 0.68 -34.01 28.68
C VAL A 187 -0.32 -34.16 29.82
N ALA A 188 -0.34 -35.34 30.45
CA ALA A 188 -1.08 -35.57 31.68
C ALA A 188 -0.63 -34.59 32.77
N ALA A 189 -1.58 -33.97 33.47
CA ALA A 189 -1.33 -32.97 34.51
C ALA A 189 -1.54 -33.51 35.94
N PRO A 190 -0.65 -34.35 36.51
CA PRO A 190 -0.69 -34.64 37.94
C PRO A 190 -0.03 -33.57 38.82
N ASP A 191 0.89 -32.74 38.30
CA ASP A 191 1.84 -31.99 39.15
C ASP A 191 1.79 -30.45 39.02
N LEU A 192 0.61 -29.86 38.83
CA LEU A 192 0.48 -28.39 38.97
C LEU A 192 0.45 -28.02 40.47
N PRO A 193 1.37 -27.18 40.98
CA PRO A 193 1.43 -26.83 42.40
C PRO A 193 0.17 -26.08 42.86
N GLU A 194 -0.17 -26.25 44.14
CA GLU A 194 -1.31 -25.63 44.85
C GLU A 194 -1.32 -24.08 44.80
N ALA A 195 -0.23 -23.47 44.31
CA ALA A 195 0.05 -22.04 44.25
C ALA A 195 -0.40 -21.32 42.97
N TYR A 196 -1.02 -22.00 41.98
CA TYR A 196 -1.72 -21.30 40.89
C TYR A 196 -3.07 -20.74 41.38
N SER A 197 -2.99 -19.69 42.18
CA SER A 197 -4.14 -18.83 42.43
C SER A 197 -4.45 -18.00 41.19
N TYR A 198 -5.72 -17.67 40.95
CA TYR A 198 -6.05 -16.62 39.98
C TYR A 198 -5.48 -15.33 40.54
N GLN A 199 -4.37 -14.87 39.98
CA GLN A 199 -3.88 -13.52 40.24
C GLN A 199 -4.92 -12.53 39.70
N ARG A 200 -5.04 -11.39 40.36
CA ARG A 200 -5.88 -10.31 39.86
C ARG A 200 -5.11 -9.57 38.77
N ILE A 201 -5.34 -9.95 37.52
CA ILE A 201 -4.82 -9.26 36.33
C ILE A 201 -6.03 -8.77 35.54
N VAL A 202 -6.32 -7.47 35.65
CA VAL A 202 -7.42 -6.83 34.90
C VAL A 202 -6.92 -6.56 33.48
N LYS A 203 -7.61 -7.12 32.49
CA LYS A 203 -7.26 -6.99 31.07
C LYS A 203 -8.00 -5.80 30.44
N PRO A 204 -7.52 -5.23 29.32
CA PRO A 204 -8.29 -4.25 28.55
C PRO A 204 -9.71 -4.73 28.26
N SER A 205 -9.86 -5.98 27.83
CA SER A 205 -11.17 -6.63 27.59
C SER A 205 -12.10 -6.61 28.81
N ASP A 206 -11.60 -6.60 30.04
CA ASP A 206 -12.43 -6.49 31.24
C ASP A 206 -13.06 -5.10 31.41
N TYR A 207 -12.34 -4.03 31.05
CA TYR A 207 -12.89 -2.67 31.02
C TYR A 207 -13.95 -2.53 29.92
N LEU A 208 -13.69 -3.14 28.75
CA LEU A 208 -14.65 -3.21 27.65
C LEU A 208 -15.93 -3.96 28.06
N HIS A 209 -15.79 -5.14 28.68
CA HIS A 209 -16.93 -5.93 29.16
C HIS A 209 -17.74 -5.19 30.22
N LEU A 210 -17.08 -4.48 31.14
CA LEU A 210 -17.76 -3.66 32.13
C LEU A 210 -18.57 -2.53 31.47
N ALA A 211 -17.97 -1.80 30.54
CA ALA A 211 -18.64 -0.75 29.78
C ALA A 211 -19.88 -1.32 29.06
N GLN A 212 -19.69 -2.39 28.29
CA GLN A 212 -20.76 -3.04 27.54
C GLN A 212 -21.89 -3.55 28.44
N ALA A 213 -21.57 -4.14 29.60
CA ALA A 213 -22.57 -4.59 30.55
C ALA A 213 -23.39 -3.41 31.12
N MET A 214 -22.73 -2.28 31.42
CA MET A 214 -23.41 -1.05 31.87
C MET A 214 -24.32 -0.46 30.78
N LEU A 215 -23.87 -0.45 29.52
CA LEU A 215 -24.70 -0.01 28.41
C LEU A 215 -25.93 -0.92 28.22
N ASN A 216 -25.74 -2.23 28.32
CA ASN A 216 -26.80 -3.24 28.19
C ASN A 216 -27.87 -3.12 29.31
N ILE A 217 -27.48 -2.67 30.50
CA ILE A 217 -28.36 -2.53 31.66
C ILE A 217 -28.81 -1.07 31.80
N ARG A 218 -30.09 -0.81 31.52
CA ARG A 218 -30.69 0.53 31.65
C ARG A 218 -30.05 1.59 30.74
N GLY A 219 -29.33 1.23 29.67
CA GLY A 219 -28.94 2.18 28.61
C GLY A 219 -28.31 3.49 29.10
N LYS A 220 -27.49 3.44 30.15
CA LYS A 220 -26.85 4.62 30.73
C LYS A 220 -25.59 4.95 29.95
N TYR A 221 -25.75 5.77 28.91
CA TYR A 221 -24.69 6.00 27.95
C TYR A 221 -23.52 6.78 28.55
N HIS A 222 -23.76 7.84 29.31
CA HIS A 222 -22.67 8.65 29.86
C HIS A 222 -21.83 7.89 30.89
N GLU A 223 -22.44 7.03 31.70
CA GLU A 223 -21.71 6.16 32.63
C GLU A 223 -20.85 5.14 31.88
N SER A 224 -21.37 4.55 30.80
CA SER A 224 -20.64 3.59 29.96
C SER A 224 -19.51 4.24 29.15
N LYS A 225 -19.73 5.45 28.59
CA LYS A 225 -18.77 6.19 27.74
C LYS A 225 -17.43 6.37 28.44
N LYS A 226 -17.43 6.63 29.75
CA LYS A 226 -16.20 6.75 30.56
C LYS A 226 -15.35 5.48 30.52
N TRP A 227 -15.97 4.31 30.69
CA TRP A 227 -15.25 3.03 30.69
C TRP A 227 -14.75 2.63 29.30
N PHE A 228 -15.48 2.97 28.23
CA PHE A 228 -14.99 2.83 26.86
C PHE A 228 -13.75 3.71 26.59
N GLN A 229 -13.75 4.96 27.07
CA GLN A 229 -12.59 5.85 26.98
C GLN A 229 -11.37 5.31 27.74
N HIS A 230 -11.60 4.68 28.89
CA HIS A 230 -10.55 4.04 29.67
C HIS A 230 -9.95 2.81 28.96
N TYR A 231 -10.79 1.97 28.36
CA TYR A 231 -10.35 0.87 27.50
C TYR A 231 -9.48 1.37 26.34
N SER A 232 -9.96 2.35 25.57
CA SER A 232 -9.24 2.93 24.42
C SER A 232 -7.87 3.50 24.81
N LYS A 233 -7.77 4.21 25.95
CA LYS A 233 -6.48 4.72 26.46
C LYS A 233 -5.47 3.61 26.74
N LEU A 234 -5.92 2.52 27.37
CA LEU A 234 -5.05 1.40 27.72
C LEU A 234 -4.60 0.65 26.46
N GLN A 235 -5.50 0.50 25.50
CA GLN A 235 -5.26 -0.14 24.20
C GLN A 235 -4.18 0.59 23.41
N LYS A 236 -4.31 1.92 23.25
CA LYS A 236 -3.33 2.79 22.57
C LYS A 236 -1.91 2.65 23.14
N LEU A 237 -1.79 2.52 24.46
CA LEU A 237 -0.49 2.37 25.13
C LEU A 237 0.16 1.00 24.89
N ILE A 238 -0.63 -0.07 24.79
CA ILE A 238 -0.15 -1.41 24.43
C ILE A 238 0.31 -1.42 22.97
N GLU A 239 -0.37 -0.68 22.10
CA GLU A 239 -0.14 -0.64 20.66
C GLU A 239 1.12 0.13 20.26
N MET A 240 1.50 1.17 21.01
CA MET A 240 2.77 1.88 20.83
C MET A 240 4.01 0.96 20.95
N GLN A 241 3.86 -0.28 21.42
CA GLN A 241 4.93 -1.27 21.56
C GLN A 241 4.95 -2.36 20.46
N ASN A 242 4.00 -2.40 19.52
CA ASN A 242 3.91 -3.44 18.47
C ASN A 242 4.07 -2.84 17.05
N GLU A 243 5.14 -3.22 16.34
CA GLU A 243 5.52 -2.65 15.03
C GLU A 243 4.81 -3.26 13.79
N ASN A 244 3.81 -4.13 13.97
CA ASN A 244 3.25 -4.96 12.86
C ASN A 244 1.78 -4.66 12.52
N LEU A 245 1.36 -3.40 12.38
CA LEU A 245 0.07 -3.11 11.75
C LEU A 245 0.18 -3.22 10.21
N LEU A 246 -0.74 -3.98 9.61
CA LEU A 246 -1.04 -3.88 8.18
C LEU A 246 -1.92 -2.65 7.96
N ILE A 247 -1.27 -1.52 7.70
CA ILE A 247 -1.89 -0.21 7.48
C ILE A 247 -2.11 0.01 5.98
N SER A 248 -3.28 0.53 5.60
CA SER A 248 -3.54 1.01 4.24
C SER A 248 -2.50 2.08 3.84
N GLN A 249 -1.91 1.96 2.65
CA GLN A 249 -1.07 3.01 2.06
C GLN A 249 -1.87 4.04 1.23
N THR A 250 -3.20 3.95 1.28
CA THR A 250 -4.10 4.86 0.57
C THR A 250 -4.28 6.13 1.38
N THR A 251 -3.96 7.28 0.78
CA THR A 251 -4.27 8.58 1.37
C THR A 251 -5.73 8.92 1.16
N TYR A 252 -6.39 9.33 2.23
CA TYR A 252 -7.75 9.83 2.22
C TYR A 252 -7.75 11.33 2.53
N TYR A 253 -8.62 12.07 1.86
CA TYR A 253 -8.86 13.48 2.17
C TYR A 253 -10.24 13.58 2.76
N ILE A 254 -10.31 14.02 4.02
CA ILE A 254 -11.47 13.90 4.88
C ILE A 254 -11.96 15.27 5.29
N ASP A 255 -13.26 15.51 5.17
CA ASP A 255 -13.95 16.69 5.70
C ASP A 255 -15.18 16.26 6.51
N SER A 256 -15.50 17.00 7.58
CA SER A 256 -16.77 16.82 8.29
C SER A 256 -17.93 17.28 7.41
N LEU A 257 -19.05 16.55 7.42
CA LEU A 257 -20.22 16.95 6.66
C LEU A 257 -20.93 18.16 7.29
N PRO A 258 -21.29 19.18 6.49
CA PRO A 258 -22.04 20.36 6.96
C PRO A 258 -23.42 20.06 7.58
N ILE A 259 -23.97 18.85 7.35
CA ILE A 259 -25.28 18.44 7.88
C ILE A 259 -25.24 17.93 9.32
N ASN A 260 -24.05 17.73 9.88
CA ASN A 260 -23.88 17.31 11.27
C ASN A 260 -24.51 18.35 12.20
N SER A 261 -25.17 17.84 13.24
CA SER A 261 -25.86 18.59 14.27
C SER A 261 -25.01 18.65 15.53
N SER A 262 -25.54 19.26 16.59
CA SER A 262 -24.85 19.30 17.90
C SER A 262 -25.06 18.02 18.73
N VAL A 263 -25.57 16.96 18.12
CA VAL A 263 -25.84 15.65 18.72
C VAL A 263 -25.42 14.57 17.74
N SER A 264 -25.28 13.32 18.18
CA SER A 264 -24.80 12.23 17.34
C SER A 264 -25.58 12.08 16.02
N ASP A 265 -24.84 12.07 14.92
CA ASP A 265 -25.21 11.82 13.53
C ASP A 265 -24.27 10.76 12.93
N PHE A 266 -24.79 9.59 12.59
CA PHE A 266 -23.92 8.46 12.22
C PHE A 266 -24.55 7.42 11.30
N SER A 267 -23.74 6.42 10.91
CA SER A 267 -24.11 5.30 10.05
C SER A 267 -24.82 5.74 8.76
N PRO A 268 -24.10 6.49 7.90
CA PRO A 268 -24.62 6.89 6.60
C PRO A 268 -24.97 5.67 5.74
N ALA A 269 -25.98 5.82 4.89
CA ALA A 269 -26.39 4.84 3.89
C ALA A 269 -26.86 5.55 2.61
N PHE A 270 -26.44 5.07 1.44
CA PHE A 270 -26.94 5.59 0.17
C PHE A 270 -28.40 5.16 -0.06
N TYR A 271 -29.26 6.11 -0.40
CA TYR A 271 -30.64 5.87 -0.82
C TYR A 271 -30.97 6.71 -2.05
N LYS A 272 -30.96 6.08 -3.23
CA LYS A 272 -31.15 6.77 -4.52
C LYS A 272 -30.13 7.90 -4.68
N ASP A 273 -30.58 9.14 -4.82
CA ASP A 273 -29.77 10.36 -4.90
C ASP A 273 -29.64 11.09 -3.55
N SER A 274 -30.00 10.44 -2.45
CA SER A 274 -30.01 10.99 -1.10
C SER A 274 -29.13 10.17 -0.15
N LEU A 275 -28.71 10.81 0.94
CA LEU A 275 -28.06 10.18 2.07
C LEU A 275 -29.09 9.93 3.16
N VAL A 276 -29.11 8.72 3.70
CA VAL A 276 -29.85 8.35 4.91
C VAL A 276 -28.85 8.18 6.04
N PHE A 277 -29.19 8.62 7.23
CA PHE A 277 -28.31 8.52 8.41
C PHE A 277 -29.12 8.41 9.69
N VAL A 278 -28.48 8.00 10.77
CA VAL A 278 -29.05 7.89 12.11
C VAL A 278 -28.76 9.18 12.87
N SER A 279 -29.74 9.70 13.61
CA SER A 279 -29.53 10.93 14.40
C SER A 279 -30.39 11.01 15.66
N GLU A 280 -29.91 11.73 16.66
CA GLU A 280 -30.65 12.15 17.86
C GLU A 280 -31.34 13.51 17.70
N ARG A 281 -31.29 14.14 16.52
CA ARG A 281 -31.94 15.43 16.30
C ARG A 281 -33.45 15.34 16.55
N ASP A 282 -34.02 16.39 17.14
CA ASP A 282 -35.47 16.56 17.30
C ASP A 282 -35.96 17.71 16.40
N ILE A 283 -36.25 17.40 15.13
CA ILE A 283 -36.69 18.41 14.15
C ILE A 283 -38.18 18.77 14.24
N ASP A 284 -38.98 17.97 14.94
CA ASP A 284 -40.43 18.19 15.09
C ASP A 284 -40.83 18.67 16.49
N GLY A 285 -39.85 18.92 17.37
CA GLY A 285 -40.03 19.43 18.73
C GLY A 285 -40.88 18.52 19.60
N SER A 286 -41.02 17.27 19.19
CA SER A 286 -41.99 16.32 19.77
C SER A 286 -41.36 15.44 20.84
N LYS A 287 -40.02 15.46 20.98
CA LYS A 287 -39.29 14.50 21.83
C LYS A 287 -38.00 15.10 22.39
N VAL A 288 -38.09 15.61 23.62
CA VAL A 288 -36.99 15.57 24.59
C VAL A 288 -37.49 14.75 25.76
N SER A 289 -37.04 13.50 25.86
CA SER A 289 -37.38 12.61 26.97
C SER A 289 -36.14 12.34 27.82
N SER A 290 -36.31 12.20 29.13
CA SER A 290 -35.25 11.60 29.94
C SER A 290 -35.17 10.11 29.61
N ILE A 291 -34.18 9.70 28.82
CA ILE A 291 -33.87 8.30 28.55
C ILE A 291 -32.92 7.83 29.66
N ASN A 292 -33.44 6.98 30.55
CA ASN A 292 -32.67 6.39 31.65
C ASN A 292 -31.99 7.40 32.61
N GLY A 293 -32.54 8.61 32.73
CA GLY A 293 -31.99 9.68 33.57
C GLY A 293 -31.13 10.70 32.81
N GLU A 294 -30.97 10.55 31.50
CA GLU A 294 -30.23 11.46 30.61
C GLU A 294 -31.19 12.17 29.66
N GLU A 295 -31.06 13.49 29.47
CA GLU A 295 -31.91 14.25 28.52
C GLU A 295 -31.44 13.98 27.08
N ARG A 296 -32.08 13.02 26.40
CA ARG A 296 -31.74 12.60 25.04
C ARG A 296 -32.95 12.22 24.22
N SER A 297 -32.84 12.37 22.91
CA SER A 297 -33.83 11.90 21.96
C SER A 297 -33.56 10.45 21.55
N PRO A 298 -34.60 9.69 21.17
CA PRO A 298 -34.41 8.38 20.56
C PRO A 298 -33.75 8.52 19.18
N LEU A 299 -32.96 7.52 18.79
CA LEU A 299 -32.34 7.49 17.47
C LEU A 299 -33.40 7.31 16.38
N ASP A 300 -33.34 8.14 15.34
CA ASP A 300 -34.23 8.09 14.19
C ASP A 300 -33.45 8.06 12.87
N LEU A 301 -34.06 7.48 11.83
CA LEU A 301 -33.53 7.53 10.47
C LEU A 301 -33.96 8.83 9.78
N TYR A 302 -32.97 9.62 9.35
CA TYR A 302 -33.14 10.86 8.62
C TYR A 302 -32.67 10.72 7.17
N ILE A 303 -33.26 11.50 6.27
CA ILE A 303 -32.91 11.54 4.85
C ILE A 303 -32.65 12.98 4.41
N VAL A 304 -31.61 13.16 3.59
CA VAL A 304 -31.23 14.44 3.00
C VAL A 304 -30.64 14.24 1.60
N LYS A 305 -30.91 15.16 0.68
CA LYS A 305 -30.22 15.23 -0.60
C LYS A 305 -29.02 16.16 -0.47
N LEU A 306 -27.84 15.68 -0.83
CA LEU A 306 -26.60 16.45 -0.78
C LEU A 306 -26.24 17.00 -2.15
N ASP A 307 -25.64 18.19 -2.17
CA ASP A 307 -24.96 18.72 -3.36
C ASP A 307 -23.51 18.19 -3.47
N SER A 308 -22.75 18.69 -4.45
CA SER A 308 -21.36 18.28 -4.67
C SER A 308 -20.41 18.64 -3.53
N ALA A 309 -20.72 19.70 -2.77
CA ALA A 309 -19.95 20.13 -1.60
C ALA A 309 -20.38 19.42 -0.31
N GLY A 310 -21.39 18.56 -0.37
CA GLY A 310 -21.94 17.87 0.80
C GLY A 310 -22.93 18.71 1.61
N GLN A 311 -23.38 19.85 1.08
CA GLN A 311 -24.44 20.65 1.71
C GLN A 311 -25.80 20.00 1.46
N GLY A 312 -26.69 20.07 2.44
CA GLY A 312 -28.04 19.51 2.34
C GLY A 312 -29.07 20.38 3.07
N GLN A 313 -30.23 20.55 2.45
CA GLN A 313 -31.38 21.25 3.04
C GLN A 313 -32.59 20.31 3.13
N GLY A 314 -33.55 20.64 4.00
CA GLY A 314 -34.82 19.91 4.10
C GLY A 314 -34.70 18.51 4.71
N ILE A 315 -33.79 18.35 5.68
CA ILE A 315 -33.60 17.11 6.44
C ILE A 315 -34.94 16.70 7.08
N ARG A 316 -35.35 15.44 6.86
CA ARG A 316 -36.63 14.91 7.36
C ARG A 316 -36.49 13.47 7.83
N LYS A 317 -37.42 13.01 8.67
CA LYS A 317 -37.50 11.59 9.07
C LYS A 317 -37.86 10.72 7.86
N LEU A 318 -37.17 9.60 7.70
CA LEU A 318 -37.40 8.62 6.63
C LEU A 318 -38.65 7.77 6.92
N ILE A 319 -38.81 7.35 8.19
CA ILE A 319 -39.95 6.57 8.66
C ILE A 319 -40.87 7.49 9.45
N ASN A 320 -42.05 7.78 8.90
CA ASN A 320 -43.10 8.47 9.65
C ASN A 320 -44.07 7.41 10.21
N LYS A 321 -43.87 7.00 11.46
CA LYS A 321 -44.74 6.04 12.15
C LYS A 321 -45.43 6.74 13.32
N ASP A 322 -46.71 6.46 13.52
CA ASP A 322 -47.44 6.86 14.72
C ASP A 322 -46.90 6.02 15.91
N ARG A 323 -46.10 6.64 16.79
CA ARG A 323 -45.32 5.92 17.82
C ARG A 323 -45.95 6.11 19.20
N ASN A 324 -46.72 5.13 19.64
CA ASN A 324 -47.13 5.00 21.05
C ASN A 324 -45.97 4.55 21.98
N VAL A 325 -44.78 4.21 21.44
CA VAL A 325 -43.61 3.75 22.21
C VAL A 325 -42.31 4.26 21.56
N THR A 326 -41.33 4.60 22.41
CA THR A 326 -39.99 5.08 22.06
C THR A 326 -39.11 3.97 21.50
N TYR A 327 -38.69 4.06 20.23
CA TYR A 327 -37.76 3.11 19.61
C TYR A 327 -36.57 3.84 18.98
N ASN A 328 -35.38 3.25 19.09
CA ASN A 328 -34.21 3.60 18.30
C ASN A 328 -34.32 2.96 16.93
N GLU A 329 -33.97 3.67 15.87
CA GLU A 329 -33.97 3.21 14.49
C GLU A 329 -32.62 3.47 13.82
N GLY A 330 -32.15 2.49 13.05
CA GLY A 330 -30.88 2.54 12.35
C GLY A 330 -29.75 1.86 13.12
N PRO A 331 -28.63 1.47 12.45
CA PRO A 331 -28.29 1.59 11.01
C PRO A 331 -29.22 0.84 10.04
N VAL A 332 -29.17 1.18 8.75
CA VAL A 332 -30.09 0.69 7.69
C VAL A 332 -29.36 0.22 6.42
N ALA A 333 -29.92 -0.80 5.77
CA ALA A 333 -29.55 -1.25 4.43
C ALA A 333 -30.78 -1.34 3.52
N PHE A 334 -30.65 -0.91 2.27
CA PHE A 334 -31.73 -0.90 1.29
C PHE A 334 -31.63 -2.09 0.32
N LEU A 335 -32.80 -2.60 -0.09
CA LEU A 335 -32.94 -3.62 -1.13
C LEU A 335 -34.11 -3.27 -2.06
N ASP A 336 -34.25 -4.03 -3.15
CA ASP A 336 -35.35 -3.87 -4.11
C ASP A 336 -35.48 -2.42 -4.63
N HIS A 337 -34.35 -1.83 -5.04
CA HIS A 337 -34.23 -0.43 -5.48
C HIS A 337 -34.78 0.60 -4.48
N GLY A 338 -34.69 0.29 -3.18
CA GLY A 338 -35.13 1.14 -2.09
C GLY A 338 -36.60 0.99 -1.72
N ARG A 339 -37.35 0.04 -2.29
CA ARG A 339 -38.74 -0.25 -1.87
C ARG A 339 -38.82 -1.03 -0.56
N LYS A 340 -37.69 -1.62 -0.16
CA LYS A 340 -37.54 -2.43 1.04
C LYS A 340 -36.26 -2.02 1.75
N MET A 341 -36.29 -2.07 3.07
CA MET A 341 -35.10 -1.84 3.89
C MET A 341 -35.04 -2.82 5.06
N ILE A 342 -33.82 -3.03 5.54
CA ILE A 342 -33.54 -3.74 6.78
C ILE A 342 -32.82 -2.75 7.68
N PHE A 343 -33.30 -2.58 8.90
CA PHE A 343 -32.69 -1.66 9.85
C PHE A 343 -32.62 -2.26 11.24
N THR A 344 -31.72 -1.71 12.04
CA THR A 344 -31.59 -2.04 13.46
C THR A 344 -32.61 -1.23 14.25
N GLY A 345 -33.29 -1.85 15.21
CA GLY A 345 -34.07 -1.12 16.19
C GLY A 345 -34.14 -1.85 17.51
N ASN A 346 -34.69 -1.26 18.55
CA ASN A 346 -34.82 -1.93 19.85
C ASN A 346 -36.21 -2.53 20.07
N THR A 347 -36.28 -3.55 20.94
CA THR A 347 -37.54 -4.06 21.48
C THR A 347 -37.58 -3.79 22.97
N PHE A 348 -38.49 -2.93 23.45
CA PHE A 348 -38.80 -2.85 24.88
C PHE A 348 -39.83 -3.92 25.23
N ASP A 349 -39.37 -5.00 25.86
CA ASP A 349 -40.25 -6.01 26.43
C ASP A 349 -40.72 -5.51 27.81
N GLU A 350 -41.92 -4.93 27.90
CA GLU A 350 -42.62 -4.70 29.17
C GLU A 350 -43.01 -6.07 29.79
N ARG A 351 -42.04 -6.79 30.36
CA ARG A 351 -42.31 -8.10 30.96
C ARG A 351 -43.13 -8.00 32.23
N LYS A 352 -44.46 -7.93 32.08
CA LYS A 352 -45.44 -8.29 33.12
C LYS A 352 -45.21 -9.72 33.66
N LEU A 353 -44.52 -10.60 32.93
CA LEU A 353 -44.25 -11.99 33.32
C LEU A 353 -43.15 -12.18 34.39
N PHE A 354 -42.21 -11.23 34.55
CA PHE A 354 -41.12 -11.37 35.54
C PHE A 354 -41.47 -10.83 36.95
N LYS A 355 -42.60 -10.14 37.09
CA LYS A 355 -43.01 -9.48 38.34
C LYS A 355 -43.38 -10.43 39.48
N GLN A 356 -43.67 -11.71 39.22
CA GLN A 356 -44.19 -12.62 40.25
C GLN A 356 -43.13 -13.37 41.06
N ASN A 357 -41.89 -13.56 40.57
CA ASN A 357 -40.96 -14.52 41.20
C ASN A 357 -39.62 -13.95 41.73
N ASN A 358 -39.27 -12.68 41.47
CA ASN A 358 -38.06 -12.06 42.03
C ASN A 358 -38.23 -10.54 42.28
N PRO A 359 -38.61 -10.12 43.52
CA PRO A 359 -38.78 -8.71 43.88
C PRO A 359 -37.49 -7.87 43.81
N ARG A 360 -36.32 -8.50 43.70
CA ARG A 360 -35.01 -7.82 43.58
C ARG A 360 -34.62 -7.48 42.14
N LEU A 361 -35.35 -7.98 41.14
CA LEU A 361 -35.08 -7.77 39.71
C LEU A 361 -36.22 -6.98 39.03
N SER A 362 -37.18 -6.45 39.81
CA SER A 362 -38.40 -5.78 39.32
C SER A 362 -38.17 -4.44 38.60
N ASN A 363 -36.95 -3.90 38.63
CA ASN A 363 -36.60 -2.56 38.16
C ASN A 363 -35.50 -2.58 37.06
N ILE A 364 -35.46 -3.61 36.21
CA ILE A 364 -34.42 -3.77 35.18
C ILE A 364 -35.11 -3.90 33.81
N ASN A 365 -35.04 -2.83 33.01
CA ASN A 365 -35.39 -2.85 31.60
C ASN A 365 -34.17 -3.33 30.80
N ILE A 366 -34.32 -4.43 30.06
CA ILE A 366 -33.29 -4.95 29.16
C ILE A 366 -33.54 -4.33 27.78
N ASN A 367 -32.54 -3.61 27.24
CA ASN A 367 -32.61 -2.92 25.95
C ASN A 367 -31.73 -3.67 24.93
N ARG A 368 -32.32 -4.56 24.11
CA ARG A 368 -31.60 -5.30 23.05
C ARG A 368 -32.02 -4.77 21.68
N ILE A 369 -31.04 -4.69 20.77
CA ILE A 369 -31.28 -4.35 19.37
C ILE A 369 -31.63 -5.59 18.56
N GLN A 370 -32.53 -5.45 17.59
CA GLN A 370 -32.99 -6.49 16.69
C GLN A 370 -33.01 -5.95 15.25
N LEU A 371 -33.01 -6.87 14.29
CA LEU A 371 -33.20 -6.55 12.89
C LEU A 371 -34.69 -6.49 12.55
N PHE A 372 -35.08 -5.43 11.86
CA PHE A 372 -36.42 -5.23 11.32
C PHE A 372 -36.36 -5.08 9.81
N SER A 373 -37.36 -5.60 9.13
CA SER A 373 -37.63 -5.33 7.73
C SER A 373 -38.74 -4.30 7.61
N ALA A 374 -38.65 -3.42 6.63
CA ALA A 374 -39.71 -2.49 6.31
C ALA A 374 -39.99 -2.47 4.80
N ASN A 375 -41.26 -2.57 4.44
CA ASN A 375 -41.74 -2.46 3.07
C ASN A 375 -42.49 -1.14 2.89
N GLN A 376 -42.24 -0.43 1.79
CA GLN A 376 -42.96 0.80 1.50
C GLN A 376 -44.44 0.49 1.17
N SER A 377 -45.37 1.17 1.85
CA SER A 377 -46.82 1.01 1.71
C SER A 377 -47.49 2.38 1.53
N GLY A 378 -47.31 3.03 0.39
CA GLY A 378 -47.84 4.38 0.08
C GLY A 378 -46.77 5.49 0.10
N ASP A 379 -47.20 6.75 0.08
CA ASP A 379 -46.30 7.91 0.11
C ASP A 379 -45.72 8.10 1.53
N ASN A 380 -44.41 7.85 1.68
CA ASN A 380 -43.64 7.97 2.93
C ASN A 380 -44.09 7.09 4.11
N THR A 381 -44.90 6.05 3.88
CA THR A 381 -45.36 5.11 4.91
C THR A 381 -44.68 3.75 4.75
N TRP A 382 -44.22 3.18 5.87
CA TRP A 382 -43.47 1.93 5.92
C TRP A 382 -44.14 0.91 6.84
N GLU A 383 -44.35 -0.30 6.33
CA GLU A 383 -44.83 -1.44 7.12
C GLU A 383 -43.62 -2.19 7.71
N VAL A 384 -43.47 -2.15 9.03
CA VAL A 384 -42.30 -2.66 9.77
C VAL A 384 -42.60 -4.02 10.41
N ASN A 385 -41.76 -5.01 10.17
CA ASN A 385 -41.86 -6.37 10.70
C ASN A 385 -40.50 -6.87 11.22
N PRO A 386 -40.43 -7.54 12.39
CA PRO A 386 -39.18 -8.13 12.89
C PRO A 386 -38.67 -9.23 11.95
N ILE A 387 -37.36 -9.35 11.80
CA ILE A 387 -36.73 -10.43 11.03
C ILE A 387 -36.63 -11.69 11.89
N HIS A 388 -37.15 -12.79 11.36
CA HIS A 388 -37.01 -14.12 11.92
C HIS A 388 -36.29 -15.05 10.93
N PHE A 389 -35.17 -15.62 11.34
CA PHE A 389 -34.38 -16.57 10.55
C PHE A 389 -35.07 -17.94 10.46
N LEU A 390 -34.85 -18.64 9.34
CA LEU A 390 -35.33 -19.99 9.09
C LEU A 390 -34.41 -21.01 9.78
N SER A 391 -34.49 -21.09 11.11
CA SER A 391 -33.69 -22.02 11.93
C SER A 391 -34.54 -22.65 13.03
N ASN A 392 -34.23 -23.91 13.35
CA ASN A 392 -34.77 -24.63 14.50
C ASN A 392 -33.98 -24.35 15.79
N ASP A 393 -32.81 -23.72 15.69
CA ASP A 393 -32.06 -23.28 16.86
C ASP A 393 -32.76 -22.08 17.49
N SER A 394 -33.13 -22.24 18.76
CA SER A 394 -33.79 -21.20 19.54
C SER A 394 -32.92 -19.95 19.74
N VAL A 395 -31.61 -20.03 19.52
CA VAL A 395 -30.64 -18.94 19.71
C VAL A 395 -30.88 -17.79 18.72
N TYR A 396 -30.93 -18.07 17.41
CA TYR A 396 -30.92 -17.01 16.38
C TYR A 396 -32.19 -16.14 16.37
N ASN A 397 -33.30 -16.70 16.84
CA ASN A 397 -34.59 -16.00 16.95
C ASN A 397 -34.89 -15.53 18.38
N ASN A 398 -33.96 -15.68 19.32
CA ASN A 398 -34.15 -15.24 20.70
C ASN A 398 -33.96 -13.73 20.86
N LEU A 399 -34.89 -13.06 21.54
CA LEU A 399 -34.81 -11.63 21.85
C LEU A 399 -33.77 -11.29 22.94
N ARG A 400 -33.13 -12.28 23.56
CA ARG A 400 -32.06 -12.09 24.54
C ARG A 400 -30.74 -11.63 23.92
N TYR A 401 -30.52 -11.94 22.65
CA TYR A 401 -29.30 -11.62 21.91
C TYR A 401 -29.56 -10.46 20.97
N SER A 402 -28.63 -9.51 20.92
CA SER A 402 -28.65 -8.42 19.96
C SER A 402 -28.31 -8.94 18.57
N LYS A 403 -29.03 -8.41 17.58
CA LYS A 403 -28.68 -8.55 16.16
C LYS A 403 -28.98 -7.24 15.46
N GLY A 404 -28.02 -6.71 14.71
CA GLY A 404 -28.11 -5.37 14.15
C GLY A 404 -27.06 -5.10 13.09
N HIS A 405 -26.93 -3.83 12.72
CA HIS A 405 -25.98 -3.31 11.76
C HIS A 405 -26.05 -4.05 10.41
N PRO A 406 -27.22 -4.03 9.73
CA PRO A 406 -27.40 -4.78 8.50
C PRO A 406 -26.57 -4.20 7.35
N ALA A 407 -26.01 -5.09 6.53
CA ALA A 407 -25.42 -4.78 5.23
C ALA A 407 -25.81 -5.83 4.21
N LEU A 408 -25.90 -5.42 2.94
CA LEU A 408 -26.36 -6.29 1.87
C LEU A 408 -25.34 -6.34 0.75
N THR A 409 -25.19 -7.52 0.17
CA THR A 409 -24.57 -7.66 -1.15
C THR A 409 -25.35 -6.87 -2.20
N ALA A 410 -24.69 -6.39 -3.25
CA ALA A 410 -25.32 -5.57 -4.30
C ALA A 410 -26.54 -6.25 -4.98
N ASN A 411 -26.57 -7.59 -4.99
CA ASN A 411 -27.69 -8.36 -5.53
C ASN A 411 -28.85 -8.58 -4.52
N GLY A 412 -28.70 -8.12 -3.28
CA GLY A 412 -29.67 -8.26 -2.19
C GLY A 412 -29.91 -9.68 -1.69
N LYS A 413 -29.08 -10.66 -2.09
CA LYS A 413 -29.30 -12.09 -1.76
C LYS A 413 -28.64 -12.53 -0.47
N ARG A 414 -27.66 -11.79 0.02
CA ARG A 414 -26.95 -12.07 1.27
C ARG A 414 -26.95 -10.86 2.18
N LEU A 415 -27.42 -11.07 3.40
CA LEU A 415 -27.45 -10.13 4.51
C LEU A 415 -26.28 -10.42 5.45
N PHE A 416 -25.41 -9.45 5.63
CA PHE A 416 -24.40 -9.40 6.68
C PHE A 416 -24.95 -8.60 7.85
N PHE A 417 -24.61 -9.01 9.07
CA PHE A 417 -25.05 -8.32 10.28
C PHE A 417 -24.15 -8.69 11.46
N ALA A 418 -24.14 -7.83 12.47
CA ALA A 418 -23.45 -8.09 13.74
C ALA A 418 -24.43 -8.74 14.73
N ALA A 419 -23.96 -9.73 15.48
CA ALA A 419 -24.75 -10.36 16.54
C ALA A 419 -23.87 -10.90 17.67
N ASP A 420 -24.44 -10.91 18.87
CA ASP A 420 -23.77 -11.36 20.10
C ASP A 420 -24.28 -12.75 20.55
N TYR A 421 -24.43 -13.65 19.57
CA TYR A 421 -24.88 -15.02 19.80
C TYR A 421 -23.88 -15.82 20.65
N PRO A 422 -24.35 -16.72 21.52
CA PRO A 422 -23.48 -17.59 22.32
C PRO A 422 -22.67 -18.54 21.41
N GLY A 423 -21.40 -18.74 21.75
CA GLY A 423 -20.45 -19.53 20.94
C GLY A 423 -19.85 -18.78 19.75
N GLY A 424 -19.93 -17.44 19.75
CA GLY A 424 -19.09 -16.57 18.93
C GLY A 424 -17.70 -16.36 19.53
N PHE A 425 -16.84 -15.66 18.80
CA PHE A 425 -15.43 -15.43 19.16
C PHE A 425 -15.25 -14.33 20.22
N GLY A 426 -16.17 -13.37 20.30
CA GLY A 426 -16.03 -12.23 21.20
C GLY A 426 -17.34 -11.54 21.57
N GLY A 427 -17.30 -10.21 21.62
CA GLY A 427 -18.43 -9.36 21.98
C GLY A 427 -19.59 -9.50 20.99
N SER A 428 -19.47 -8.83 19.85
CA SER A 428 -20.39 -8.99 18.71
C SER A 428 -19.58 -9.51 17.53
N ASP A 429 -20.03 -10.60 16.93
CA ASP A 429 -19.40 -11.18 15.75
C ASP A 429 -20.18 -10.79 14.49
N LEU A 430 -19.53 -10.82 13.34
CA LEU A 430 -20.21 -10.77 12.05
C LEU A 430 -20.72 -12.14 11.64
N TYR A 431 -21.96 -12.13 11.15
CA TYR A 431 -22.65 -13.26 10.54
C TYR A 431 -23.15 -12.87 9.14
N TYR A 432 -23.39 -13.86 8.30
CA TYR A 432 -24.20 -13.72 7.11
C TYR A 432 -25.39 -14.66 7.10
N SER A 433 -26.44 -14.29 6.35
CA SER A 433 -27.59 -15.15 6.04
C SER A 433 -28.01 -14.92 4.60
N ASP A 434 -28.36 -16.00 3.90
CA ASP A 434 -28.82 -15.94 2.53
C ASP A 434 -30.35 -15.81 2.47
N TYR A 435 -30.87 -15.16 1.43
CA TYR A 435 -32.30 -15.01 1.23
C TYR A 435 -32.87 -16.23 0.51
N ASP A 436 -33.74 -16.98 1.17
CA ASP A 436 -34.52 -18.03 0.55
C ASP A 436 -35.77 -17.43 -0.11
N GLY A 437 -35.77 -17.39 -1.46
CA GLY A 437 -36.87 -16.85 -2.25
C GLY A 437 -38.15 -17.68 -2.22
N GLN A 438 -38.07 -18.99 -1.90
CA GLN A 438 -39.25 -19.86 -1.78
C GLN A 438 -39.92 -19.67 -0.42
N ALA A 439 -39.12 -19.71 0.66
CA ALA A 439 -39.60 -19.48 2.02
C ALA A 439 -39.89 -18.00 2.32
N LYS A 440 -39.40 -17.09 1.46
CA LYS A 440 -39.43 -15.62 1.62
C LYS A 440 -38.80 -15.17 2.95
N ARG A 441 -37.75 -15.87 3.39
CA ARG A 441 -37.10 -15.67 4.69
C ARG A 441 -35.59 -15.79 4.56
N TRP A 442 -34.89 -15.16 5.50
CA TRP A 442 -33.45 -15.31 5.68
C TRP A 442 -33.15 -16.69 6.27
N THR A 443 -32.14 -17.40 5.75
CA THR A 443 -31.72 -18.72 6.23
C THR A 443 -31.09 -18.65 7.63
N GLU A 444 -30.69 -19.81 8.17
CA GLU A 444 -29.87 -19.85 9.37
C GLU A 444 -28.59 -18.98 9.23
N PRO A 445 -28.25 -18.16 10.24
CA PRO A 445 -27.01 -17.37 10.26
C PRO A 445 -25.74 -18.23 10.24
N VAL A 446 -24.74 -17.79 9.49
CA VAL A 446 -23.41 -18.40 9.43
C VAL A 446 -22.37 -17.40 9.95
N ASN A 447 -21.58 -17.80 10.95
CA ASN A 447 -20.50 -16.98 11.52
C ASN A 447 -19.35 -16.83 10.48
N LEU A 448 -18.75 -15.64 10.37
CA LEU A 448 -17.67 -15.38 9.40
C LEU A 448 -16.31 -16.02 9.76
N GLY A 449 -16.18 -16.58 10.97
CA GLY A 449 -15.01 -17.32 11.44
C GLY A 449 -13.86 -16.43 11.94
N GLU A 450 -12.82 -17.08 12.47
CA GLU A 450 -11.69 -16.46 13.20
C GLU A 450 -10.82 -15.50 12.38
N LYS A 451 -10.90 -15.54 11.04
CA LYS A 451 -10.19 -14.58 10.19
C LYS A 451 -10.79 -13.17 10.30
N VAL A 452 -12.10 -13.11 10.46
CA VAL A 452 -12.86 -11.86 10.54
C VAL A 452 -13.22 -11.55 11.99
N ASN A 453 -13.75 -12.51 12.74
CA ASN A 453 -14.21 -12.29 14.11
C ASN A 453 -13.08 -12.50 15.12
N THR A 454 -13.04 -11.67 16.17
CA THR A 454 -12.01 -11.69 17.22
C THR A 454 -12.66 -11.72 18.61
N GLU A 455 -11.86 -11.64 19.69
CA GLU A 455 -12.42 -11.43 21.02
C GLU A 455 -13.12 -10.06 21.20
N GLY A 456 -12.91 -9.13 20.27
CA GLY A 456 -13.53 -7.81 20.23
C GLY A 456 -14.99 -7.80 19.76
N ASN A 457 -15.45 -6.61 19.38
CA ASN A 457 -16.69 -6.38 18.64
C ASN A 457 -16.32 -6.16 17.18
N GLU A 458 -16.90 -6.94 16.28
CA GLU A 458 -17.01 -6.64 14.86
C GLU A 458 -18.44 -6.18 14.53
N VAL A 459 -18.56 -4.94 14.11
CA VAL A 459 -19.83 -4.22 13.95
C VAL A 459 -19.83 -3.36 12.68
N PHE A 460 -20.99 -2.81 12.32
CA PHE A 460 -21.15 -1.94 11.14
C PHE A 460 -20.54 -2.51 9.84
N PRO A 461 -20.87 -3.76 9.44
CA PRO A 461 -20.41 -4.29 8.18
C PRO A 461 -20.90 -3.42 7.01
N TYR A 462 -20.16 -3.42 5.91
CA TYR A 462 -20.53 -2.84 4.64
C TYR A 462 -19.89 -3.64 3.51
N ILE A 463 -20.64 -3.92 2.45
CA ILE A 463 -20.15 -4.67 1.29
C ILE A 463 -20.04 -3.73 0.10
N HIS A 464 -18.83 -3.52 -0.38
CA HIS A 464 -18.57 -2.85 -1.64
C HIS A 464 -18.36 -3.88 -2.76
N THR A 465 -18.89 -3.60 -3.94
CA THR A 465 -18.59 -4.36 -5.16
C THR A 465 -18.07 -3.39 -6.19
N ASP A 466 -16.81 -3.57 -6.60
CA ASP A 466 -16.17 -2.69 -7.58
C ASP A 466 -16.75 -2.92 -8.99
N ARG A 467 -16.30 -2.11 -9.96
CA ARG A 467 -16.74 -2.23 -11.37
C ARG A 467 -16.34 -3.54 -12.04
N LEU A 468 -15.33 -4.25 -11.51
CA LEU A 468 -14.86 -5.54 -12.01
C LEU A 468 -15.60 -6.72 -11.34
N GLY A 469 -16.45 -6.45 -10.36
CA GLY A 469 -17.22 -7.45 -9.62
C GLY A 469 -16.50 -8.01 -8.39
N ASN A 470 -15.32 -7.47 -8.02
CA ASN A 470 -14.64 -7.88 -6.79
C ASN A 470 -15.36 -7.32 -5.58
N GLN A 471 -15.46 -8.13 -4.52
CA GLN A 471 -16.17 -7.75 -3.31
C GLN A 471 -15.20 -7.49 -2.16
N SER A 472 -15.45 -6.40 -1.43
CA SER A 472 -14.74 -6.05 -0.20
C SER A 472 -15.74 -5.94 0.95
N LEU A 473 -15.43 -6.58 2.07
CA LEU A 473 -16.10 -6.40 3.34
C LEU A 473 -15.36 -5.32 4.12
N PHE A 474 -16.06 -4.23 4.43
CA PHE A 474 -15.64 -3.23 5.40
C PHE A 474 -16.40 -3.47 6.69
N PHE A 475 -15.76 -3.26 7.84
CA PHE A 475 -16.43 -3.37 9.14
C PHE A 475 -15.64 -2.59 10.19
N ALA A 476 -16.31 -2.16 11.24
CA ALA A 476 -15.67 -1.54 12.39
C ALA A 476 -15.32 -2.61 13.43
N SER A 477 -14.14 -2.53 14.03
CA SER A 477 -13.72 -3.47 15.06
C SER A 477 -12.81 -2.83 16.10
N ASN A 478 -12.96 -3.25 17.35
CA ASN A 478 -12.07 -2.87 18.44
C ASN A 478 -11.05 -3.98 18.77
N ARG A 479 -10.71 -4.79 17.76
CA ARG A 479 -9.68 -5.82 17.85
C ARG A 479 -8.33 -5.23 18.27
N PRO A 480 -7.45 -6.04 18.86
CA PRO A 480 -6.10 -5.58 19.21
C PRO A 480 -5.30 -5.11 17.99
N GLY A 481 -4.51 -4.06 18.15
CA GLY A 481 -3.69 -3.48 17.07
C GLY A 481 -4.44 -2.44 16.24
N GLY A 482 -5.42 -1.77 16.84
CA GLY A 482 -6.17 -0.67 16.27
C GLY A 482 -5.47 0.69 16.43
N PHE A 483 -6.14 1.77 16.02
CA PHE A 483 -5.74 3.15 16.31
C PHE A 483 -6.57 3.74 17.47
N GLY A 484 -7.82 3.30 17.60
CA GLY A 484 -8.82 3.89 18.48
C GLY A 484 -9.66 2.86 19.23
N GLY A 485 -10.92 3.21 19.51
CA GLY A 485 -11.86 2.28 20.13
C GLY A 485 -12.37 1.31 19.08
N LEU A 486 -13.28 1.76 18.21
CA LEU A 486 -13.60 1.08 16.96
C LEU A 486 -12.76 1.64 15.81
N ASP A 487 -12.19 0.76 14.99
CA ASP A 487 -11.50 1.12 13.75
C ASP A 487 -12.12 0.42 12.56
N ILE A 488 -12.11 1.06 11.40
CA ILE A 488 -12.57 0.47 10.14
C ILE A 488 -11.49 -0.41 9.53
N TYR A 489 -11.84 -1.66 9.26
CA TYR A 489 -11.02 -2.65 8.58
C TYR A 489 -11.61 -3.04 7.23
N GLN A 490 -10.75 -3.44 6.31
CA GLN A 490 -11.13 -4.01 5.01
C GLN A 490 -10.62 -5.45 4.87
N SER A 491 -11.50 -6.36 4.44
CA SER A 491 -11.15 -7.70 4.00
C SER A 491 -11.69 -7.97 2.60
N LEU A 492 -10.87 -8.54 1.72
CA LEU A 492 -11.30 -8.95 0.39
C LEU A 492 -12.06 -10.27 0.48
N ILE A 493 -13.16 -10.38 -0.27
CA ILE A 493 -13.94 -11.61 -0.39
C ILE A 493 -13.49 -12.34 -1.64
N VAL A 494 -12.82 -13.48 -1.47
CA VAL A 494 -12.31 -14.32 -2.57
C VAL A 494 -13.05 -15.66 -2.54
N GLY A 495 -14.05 -15.80 -3.40
CA GLY A 495 -14.95 -16.95 -3.35
C GLY A 495 -15.82 -16.90 -2.09
N ASN A 496 -15.63 -17.86 -1.18
CA ASN A 496 -16.29 -17.91 0.13
C ASN A 496 -15.33 -17.61 1.30
N GLU A 497 -14.12 -17.16 1.01
CA GLU A 497 -13.07 -16.88 1.99
C GLU A 497 -12.83 -15.38 2.13
N TYR A 498 -12.30 -15.00 3.29
CA TYR A 498 -11.91 -13.64 3.63
C TYR A 498 -10.39 -13.56 3.73
N THR A 499 -9.80 -12.46 3.25
CA THR A 499 -8.39 -12.16 3.52
C THR A 499 -8.21 -11.63 4.95
N ASN A 500 -6.98 -11.59 5.44
CA ASN A 500 -6.69 -10.91 6.70
C ASN A 500 -7.15 -9.44 6.61
N PRO A 501 -7.91 -8.93 7.59
CA PRO A 501 -8.38 -7.55 7.56
C PRO A 501 -7.22 -6.55 7.66
N VAL A 502 -7.27 -5.52 6.82
CA VAL A 502 -6.32 -4.39 6.77
C VAL A 502 -6.95 -3.20 7.49
N ASN A 503 -6.21 -2.59 8.42
CA ASN A 503 -6.67 -1.39 9.12
C ASN A 503 -6.58 -0.18 8.16
N LEU A 504 -7.64 0.61 8.05
CA LEU A 504 -7.71 1.75 7.12
C LEU A 504 -7.16 3.07 7.67
N GLY A 505 -6.54 3.06 8.86
CA GLY A 505 -5.80 4.21 9.35
C GLY A 505 -4.58 4.53 8.46
N ASP A 506 -4.07 5.74 8.54
CA ASP A 506 -2.79 6.16 7.96
C ASP A 506 -2.15 7.24 8.84
N THR A 507 -0.91 7.01 9.30
CA THR A 507 -0.13 8.00 10.08
C THR A 507 0.83 8.82 9.23
N SER A 508 0.95 8.51 7.93
CA SER A 508 2.07 8.94 7.11
C SER A 508 1.96 10.35 6.54
N LEU A 509 0.79 11.00 6.61
CA LEU A 509 0.58 12.37 6.13
C LEU A 509 -0.30 13.19 7.09
N SER A 510 0.25 14.28 7.63
CA SER A 510 -0.50 15.41 8.23
C SER A 510 -1.39 15.15 9.47
N GLY A 511 -1.19 14.06 10.20
CA GLY A 511 -1.86 13.79 11.50
C GLY A 511 -3.23 13.12 11.38
N GLU A 512 -3.86 12.80 12.52
CA GLU A 512 -5.08 11.96 12.62
C GLU A 512 -6.27 12.45 11.75
N ASN A 513 -6.29 13.71 11.31
CA ASN A 513 -7.42 14.30 10.59
C ASN A 513 -7.63 13.77 9.15
N ASN A 514 -6.57 13.34 8.47
CA ASN A 514 -6.64 12.76 7.11
C ASN A 514 -6.55 11.23 7.12
N SER A 515 -6.83 10.62 8.26
CA SER A 515 -6.90 9.17 8.45
C SER A 515 -8.35 8.73 8.62
N ILE A 516 -8.74 7.63 7.96
CA ILE A 516 -10.08 7.04 8.16
C ILE A 516 -10.23 6.60 9.60
N ASN A 517 -9.20 5.99 10.19
CA ASN A 517 -9.16 5.64 11.60
C ASN A 517 -8.36 6.66 12.41
N SER A 518 -8.96 7.14 13.47
CA SER A 518 -8.46 8.12 14.41
C SER A 518 -8.17 7.44 15.76
N SER A 519 -7.79 8.21 16.77
CA SER A 519 -7.65 7.69 18.13
C SER A 519 -8.97 7.44 18.87
N LYS A 520 -10.09 7.44 18.14
CA LYS A 520 -11.47 7.43 18.65
C LYS A 520 -12.27 6.31 17.99
N ASP A 521 -13.60 6.33 18.05
CA ASP A 521 -14.44 5.37 17.36
C ASP A 521 -14.67 5.82 15.92
N ASP A 522 -14.31 4.98 14.96
CA ASP A 522 -14.53 5.16 13.53
C ASP A 522 -15.29 3.94 12.97
N PHE A 523 -16.42 4.19 12.31
CA PHE A 523 -17.34 3.12 11.91
C PHE A 523 -18.29 3.53 10.79
N GLY A 524 -19.14 2.58 10.33
CA GLY A 524 -20.23 2.88 9.39
C GLY A 524 -19.79 3.39 8.03
N LEU A 525 -18.67 2.90 7.50
CA LEU A 525 -18.15 3.31 6.20
C LEU A 525 -19.03 2.83 5.03
N ILE A 526 -19.30 3.74 4.09
CA ILE A 526 -19.92 3.45 2.80
C ILE A 526 -19.11 4.07 1.67
N LEU A 527 -19.11 3.42 0.50
CA LEU A 527 -18.42 3.87 -0.71
C LEU A 527 -19.41 4.08 -1.86
N ASP A 528 -19.10 5.04 -2.73
CA ASP A 528 -19.74 5.13 -4.03
C ASP A 528 -19.40 3.90 -4.89
N LYS A 529 -20.03 3.78 -6.06
CA LYS A 529 -19.84 2.63 -6.94
C LYS A 529 -18.40 2.48 -7.45
N ASP A 530 -17.64 3.57 -7.45
CA ASP A 530 -16.30 3.64 -8.02
C ASP A 530 -15.22 3.40 -6.95
N GLY A 531 -15.60 3.44 -5.67
CA GLY A 531 -14.69 3.30 -4.54
C GLY A 531 -13.82 4.54 -4.33
N VAL A 532 -14.14 5.67 -4.95
CA VAL A 532 -13.31 6.89 -4.94
C VAL A 532 -13.82 7.91 -3.94
N LYS A 533 -15.13 7.93 -3.67
CA LYS A 533 -15.77 8.78 -2.66
C LYS A 533 -16.52 7.92 -1.66
N GLY A 534 -16.55 8.35 -0.40
CA GLY A 534 -17.36 7.69 0.61
C GLY A 534 -17.74 8.57 1.78
N TYR A 535 -18.44 7.95 2.72
CA TYR A 535 -18.80 8.53 4.01
C TYR A 535 -18.50 7.54 5.11
N PHE A 536 -18.21 8.03 6.31
CA PHE A 536 -18.09 7.21 7.52
C PHE A 536 -18.46 8.04 8.74
N SER A 537 -18.56 7.40 9.89
CA SER A 537 -18.87 8.04 11.17
C SER A 537 -17.66 8.03 12.08
N SER A 538 -17.47 9.10 12.84
CA SER A 538 -16.39 9.21 13.81
C SER A 538 -16.75 10.12 14.96
N ASP A 539 -16.33 9.79 16.19
CA ASP A 539 -16.42 10.69 17.35
C ASP A 539 -15.12 11.49 17.59
N ARG A 540 -14.29 11.66 16.56
CA ARG A 540 -13.05 12.47 16.60
C ARG A 540 -13.28 13.93 17.02
N SER A 541 -14.48 14.47 16.84
CA SER A 541 -14.91 15.81 17.27
C SER A 541 -15.62 15.84 18.64
N GLY A 542 -15.95 14.68 19.23
CA GLY A 542 -16.54 14.53 20.57
C GLY A 542 -17.87 13.77 20.62
N ASP A 543 -18.74 14.02 19.64
CA ASP A 543 -19.98 13.28 19.35
C ASP A 543 -19.84 12.56 18.01
N ASP A 544 -20.67 11.56 17.72
CA ASP A 544 -20.58 10.86 16.44
C ASP A 544 -20.98 11.81 15.32
N ASP A 545 -20.05 12.10 14.42
CA ASP A 545 -20.27 12.96 13.26
C ASP A 545 -20.07 12.14 11.98
N ILE A 546 -20.76 12.55 10.90
CA ILE A 546 -20.55 11.98 9.57
C ILE A 546 -19.45 12.76 8.86
N TYR A 547 -18.46 12.03 8.37
CA TYR A 547 -17.36 12.56 7.56
C TYR A 547 -17.50 12.08 6.12
N GLN A 548 -17.14 12.94 5.18
CA GLN A 548 -16.96 12.57 3.79
C GLN A 548 -15.48 12.40 3.48
N PHE A 549 -15.16 11.52 2.54
CA PHE A 549 -13.80 11.38 2.06
C PHE A 549 -13.72 11.18 0.56
N LYS A 550 -12.58 11.56 -0.02
CA LYS A 550 -12.17 11.16 -1.37
C LYS A 550 -10.79 10.53 -1.35
N ILE A 551 -10.59 9.52 -2.20
CA ILE A 551 -9.28 9.01 -2.57
C ILE A 551 -8.81 9.82 -3.77
N VAL A 552 -7.71 10.54 -3.62
CA VAL A 552 -7.19 11.42 -4.69
C VAL A 552 -5.80 10.98 -5.10
N LYS A 553 -5.56 10.94 -6.41
CA LYS A 553 -4.29 10.52 -7.02
C LYS A 553 -3.85 11.50 -8.08
N ILE A 554 -2.54 11.59 -8.29
CA ILE A 554 -1.96 12.28 -9.44
C ILE A 554 -1.41 11.23 -10.39
N GLN A 555 -1.89 11.26 -11.63
CA GLN A 555 -1.39 10.48 -12.75
C GLN A 555 -0.43 11.34 -13.57
N VAL A 556 0.85 10.97 -13.60
CA VAL A 556 1.82 11.59 -14.51
C VAL A 556 2.09 10.63 -15.66
N THR A 557 1.85 11.08 -16.89
CA THR A 557 2.16 10.33 -18.11
C THR A 557 3.38 10.95 -18.79
N VAL A 558 4.43 10.15 -19.01
CA VAL A 558 5.64 10.56 -19.73
C VAL A 558 5.64 9.93 -21.12
N CYS A 559 5.93 10.74 -22.14
CA CYS A 559 5.84 10.36 -23.55
C CYS A 559 7.01 10.91 -24.38
N ASP A 560 7.19 10.37 -25.57
CA ASP A 560 8.06 10.91 -26.61
C ASP A 560 7.31 11.95 -27.44
N SER A 561 7.83 13.19 -27.55
CA SER A 561 7.16 14.27 -28.29
C SER A 561 7.20 14.10 -29.82
N GLU A 562 8.16 13.35 -30.36
CA GLU A 562 8.38 13.20 -31.80
C GLU A 562 7.85 11.86 -32.33
N ASN A 563 7.82 10.82 -31.50
CA ASN A 563 7.30 9.50 -31.87
C ASN A 563 5.79 9.37 -31.60
N GLY A 564 5.00 10.35 -32.07
CA GLY A 564 3.53 10.33 -31.97
C GLY A 564 2.97 10.32 -30.54
N GLY A 565 3.74 10.71 -29.52
CA GLY A 565 3.31 10.67 -28.13
C GLY A 565 3.42 9.28 -27.50
N ALA A 566 4.23 8.38 -28.06
CA ALA A 566 4.46 7.04 -27.52
C ALA A 566 4.89 7.10 -26.04
N PRO A 567 4.40 6.18 -25.19
CA PRO A 567 4.76 6.16 -23.77
C PRO A 567 6.24 5.86 -23.56
N LEU A 568 6.85 6.49 -22.55
CA LEU A 568 8.24 6.26 -22.17
C LEU A 568 8.29 5.46 -20.86
N PRO A 569 8.54 4.14 -20.91
CA PRO A 569 8.69 3.32 -19.71
C PRO A 569 10.04 3.54 -19.03
N GLY A 570 10.07 3.44 -17.70
CA GLY A 570 11.29 3.61 -16.91
C GLY A 570 11.80 5.06 -16.80
N ALA A 571 11.06 6.03 -17.33
CA ALA A 571 11.36 7.46 -17.16
C ALA A 571 11.26 7.85 -15.68
N GLU A 572 12.21 8.62 -15.19
CA GLU A 572 12.25 9.10 -13.81
C GLU A 572 11.41 10.37 -13.68
N VAL A 573 10.53 10.41 -12.67
CA VAL A 573 9.72 11.58 -12.36
C VAL A 573 10.00 12.02 -10.92
N ALA A 574 10.55 13.23 -10.78
CA ALA A 574 10.76 13.88 -9.49
C ALA A 574 9.58 14.80 -9.17
N PHE A 575 9.02 14.67 -7.96
CA PHE A 575 7.85 15.40 -7.46
C PHE A 575 8.28 16.49 -6.46
N HIS A 576 7.77 17.71 -6.61
CA HIS A 576 8.12 18.85 -5.77
C HIS A 576 6.87 19.60 -5.31
N LYS A 577 6.89 20.07 -4.06
CA LYS A 577 5.86 20.96 -3.49
C LYS A 577 6.49 22.33 -3.24
N GLY A 578 6.11 23.34 -4.04
CA GLY A 578 6.85 24.60 -4.08
C GLY A 578 8.33 24.41 -4.44
N ASP A 579 9.23 25.13 -3.75
CA ASP A 579 10.69 25.05 -3.96
C ASP A 579 11.38 23.91 -3.19
N GLN A 580 10.65 23.16 -2.36
CA GLN A 580 11.21 22.05 -1.58
C GLN A 580 11.01 20.73 -2.32
N ALA A 581 12.12 20.07 -2.65
CA ALA A 581 12.12 18.74 -3.23
C ALA A 581 11.77 17.69 -2.16
N GLU A 582 10.59 17.07 -2.28
CA GLU A 582 10.35 15.77 -1.66
C GLU A 582 10.82 14.70 -2.64
N LEU A 583 12.07 14.24 -2.46
CA LEU A 583 12.69 13.21 -3.30
C LEU A 583 11.96 11.86 -3.15
N LEU A 584 10.89 11.69 -3.93
CA LEU A 584 10.29 10.40 -4.26
C LEU A 584 10.40 10.19 -5.77
N GLY A 585 11.64 10.05 -6.27
CA GLY A 585 11.87 9.69 -7.66
C GLY A 585 11.16 8.37 -7.98
N SER A 586 10.11 8.43 -8.79
CA SER A 586 9.29 7.27 -9.17
C SER A 586 9.44 7.03 -10.67
N LYS A 587 9.61 5.77 -11.07
CA LYS A 587 9.76 5.39 -12.48
C LYS A 587 8.41 5.10 -13.11
N THR A 588 8.23 5.49 -14.36
CA THR A 588 7.04 5.15 -15.14
C THR A 588 6.97 3.65 -15.44
N ALA A 589 5.76 3.10 -15.46
CA ALA A 589 5.48 1.73 -15.89
C ALA A 589 5.52 1.60 -17.43
N GLU A 590 5.22 0.41 -17.95
CA GLU A 590 5.22 0.09 -19.40
C GLU A 590 4.32 1.01 -20.23
N ASP A 591 3.25 1.54 -19.63
CA ASP A 591 2.32 2.48 -20.25
C ASP A 591 2.78 3.95 -20.15
N GLY A 592 3.99 4.20 -19.65
CA GLY A 592 4.54 5.54 -19.45
C GLY A 592 3.91 6.29 -18.27
N VAL A 593 3.15 5.61 -17.41
CA VAL A 593 2.43 6.24 -16.29
C VAL A 593 3.15 5.99 -14.97
N VAL A 594 3.13 7.00 -14.10
CA VAL A 594 3.46 6.90 -12.68
C VAL A 594 2.38 7.56 -11.83
N TRP A 595 2.12 6.99 -10.65
CA TRP A 595 1.03 7.42 -9.75
C TRP A 595 1.57 7.95 -8.43
N PHE A 596 1.18 9.18 -8.08
CA PHE A 596 1.43 9.75 -6.76
C PHE A 596 0.15 9.70 -5.94
N HIS A 597 0.27 9.13 -4.75
CA HIS A 597 -0.84 8.94 -3.82
C HIS A 597 -0.73 9.85 -2.58
N LYS A 598 0.42 10.52 -2.39
CA LYS A 598 0.77 11.22 -1.16
C LYS A 598 1.09 12.69 -1.44
N PHE A 599 0.13 13.56 -1.16
CA PHE A 599 0.27 15.01 -1.34
C PHE A 599 -0.80 15.75 -0.52
N ALA A 600 -0.69 17.07 -0.36
CA ALA A 600 -1.76 17.89 0.24
C ALA A 600 -2.66 18.50 -0.85
N LEU A 601 -3.94 18.70 -0.56
CA LEU A 601 -4.83 19.50 -1.41
C LEU A 601 -4.57 21.00 -1.20
N GLY A 602 -4.95 21.83 -2.18
CA GLY A 602 -4.77 23.29 -2.13
C GLY A 602 -3.31 23.75 -2.24
N GLY A 603 -2.44 22.95 -2.86
CA GLY A 603 -1.03 23.25 -3.05
C GLY A 603 -0.57 23.19 -4.50
N ASP A 604 0.56 23.86 -4.76
CA ASP A 604 1.23 23.91 -6.06
C ASP A 604 2.33 22.86 -6.14
N TYR A 605 2.31 22.10 -7.23
CA TYR A 605 3.22 20.99 -7.46
C TYR A 605 3.96 21.13 -8.78
N SER A 606 5.22 20.72 -8.79
CA SER A 606 6.01 20.61 -10.02
C SER A 606 6.61 19.22 -10.17
N PHE A 607 6.72 18.80 -11.42
CA PHE A 607 7.21 17.50 -11.84
C PHE A 607 8.33 17.70 -12.83
N MET A 608 9.48 17.10 -12.56
CA MET A 608 10.55 16.98 -13.53
C MET A 608 10.59 15.54 -14.04
N ALA A 609 10.35 15.35 -15.33
CA ALA A 609 10.53 14.05 -15.97
C ALA A 609 11.86 14.01 -16.72
N SER A 610 12.57 12.88 -16.63
CA SER A 610 13.81 12.60 -17.35
C SER A 610 13.84 11.16 -17.84
N ALA A 611 14.50 10.93 -18.97
CA ALA A 611 14.74 9.59 -19.51
C ALA A 611 16.07 9.58 -20.27
N PRO A 612 16.81 8.44 -20.30
CA PRO A 612 18.04 8.33 -21.09
C PRO A 612 17.80 8.68 -22.55
N GLY A 613 18.62 9.56 -23.12
CA GLY A 613 18.49 10.03 -24.50
C GLY A 613 17.45 11.14 -24.71
N TYR A 614 16.80 11.63 -23.66
CA TYR A 614 15.79 12.70 -23.74
C TYR A 614 16.20 13.94 -22.91
N ARG A 615 15.73 15.12 -23.33
CA ARG A 615 15.89 16.36 -22.56
C ARG A 615 14.91 16.35 -21.38
N PRO A 616 15.37 16.58 -20.13
CA PRO A 616 14.47 16.70 -19.00
C PRO A 616 13.46 17.83 -19.19
N LYS A 617 12.25 17.66 -18.67
CA LYS A 617 11.18 18.65 -18.82
C LYS A 617 10.41 18.82 -17.52
N TRP A 618 10.15 20.09 -17.20
CA TRP A 618 9.31 20.47 -16.08
C TRP A 618 7.87 20.65 -16.52
N SER A 619 6.94 20.29 -15.64
CA SER A 619 5.53 20.66 -15.71
C SER A 619 5.05 21.02 -14.31
N SER A 620 4.11 21.94 -14.20
CA SER A 620 3.46 22.28 -12.93
C SER A 620 1.98 21.94 -12.96
N MET A 621 1.39 21.82 -11.78
CA MET A 621 -0.05 21.75 -11.57
C MET A 621 -0.42 22.39 -10.24
N GLU A 622 -1.68 22.76 -10.11
CA GLU A 622 -2.28 23.18 -8.84
C GLU A 622 -3.31 22.14 -8.41
N THR A 623 -3.36 21.85 -7.12
CA THR A 623 -4.46 21.07 -6.51
C THR A 623 -5.41 22.01 -5.80
N PHE A 624 -6.65 21.58 -5.64
CA PHE A 624 -7.73 22.43 -5.10
C PHE A 624 -8.36 21.79 -3.86
N SER A 625 -9.30 22.49 -3.23
CA SER A 625 -10.08 21.96 -2.11
C SER A 625 -10.88 20.70 -2.49
N LEU A 626 -11.30 19.93 -1.48
CA LEU A 626 -11.92 18.61 -1.68
C LEU A 626 -13.15 18.65 -2.59
N ASP A 627 -13.94 19.72 -2.53
CA ASP A 627 -15.13 19.96 -3.35
C ASP A 627 -14.81 20.21 -4.84
N GLN A 628 -13.58 20.64 -5.15
CA GLN A 628 -13.10 20.94 -6.49
C GLN A 628 -12.27 19.80 -7.12
N VAL A 629 -12.03 18.71 -6.38
CA VAL A 629 -11.34 17.52 -6.89
C VAL A 629 -12.12 16.90 -8.07
N PRO A 630 -11.44 16.47 -9.16
CA PRO A 630 -12.06 15.76 -10.29
C PRO A 630 -13.00 14.64 -9.85
N ALA A 631 -14.07 14.40 -10.62
CA ALA A 631 -15.10 13.42 -10.25
C ALA A 631 -14.56 11.99 -10.09
N ASP A 632 -13.52 11.63 -10.82
CA ASP A 632 -12.84 10.34 -10.74
C ASP A 632 -11.66 10.33 -9.74
N GLY A 633 -11.44 11.42 -9.02
CA GLY A 633 -10.36 11.57 -8.04
C GLY A 633 -8.96 11.66 -8.65
N ILE A 634 -8.81 11.86 -9.96
CA ILE A 634 -7.51 11.80 -10.64
C ILE A 634 -7.14 13.14 -11.27
N TYR A 635 -6.09 13.76 -10.74
CA TYR A 635 -5.38 14.83 -11.43
C TYR A 635 -4.44 14.24 -12.48
N ARG A 636 -4.41 14.82 -13.68
CA ARG A 636 -3.63 14.29 -14.81
C ARG A 636 -2.63 15.31 -15.31
N VAL A 637 -1.37 14.88 -15.37
CA VAL A 637 -0.25 15.65 -15.92
C VAL A 637 0.38 14.84 -17.04
N LYS A 638 0.60 15.47 -18.20
CA LYS A 638 1.25 14.83 -19.36
C LYS A 638 2.52 15.58 -19.71
N ILE A 639 3.65 14.87 -19.70
CA ILE A 639 4.97 15.43 -19.98
C ILE A 639 5.59 14.66 -21.14
N CYS A 640 5.51 15.21 -22.35
CA CYS A 640 6.26 14.63 -23.47
C CYS A 640 7.66 15.25 -23.55
N LEU A 641 8.68 14.39 -23.49
CA LEU A 641 10.10 14.71 -23.57
C LEU A 641 10.56 14.72 -25.03
N GLU A 642 11.49 15.63 -25.32
CA GLU A 642 12.13 15.75 -26.63
C GLU A 642 13.41 14.90 -26.66
N PRO A 643 13.60 14.03 -27.67
CA PRO A 643 14.86 13.30 -27.82
C PRO A 643 16.04 14.27 -27.98
N ARG A 644 17.13 14.04 -27.24
CA ARG A 644 18.37 14.82 -27.32
C ARG A 644 18.95 14.76 -28.73
N ALA A 645 19.61 15.83 -29.15
CA ALA A 645 20.49 15.78 -30.32
C ALA A 645 21.61 14.76 -30.06
N VAL A 646 22.06 14.09 -31.10
CA VAL A 646 23.13 13.08 -31.05
C VAL A 646 24.27 13.56 -31.93
N ALA A 647 25.49 13.53 -31.38
CA ALA A 647 26.71 13.92 -32.07
C ALA A 647 27.49 12.70 -32.56
N ASP A 648 27.66 12.58 -33.88
CA ASP A 648 28.58 11.63 -34.49
C ASP A 648 29.95 12.27 -34.62
N MET A 649 31.01 11.56 -34.20
CA MET A 649 32.37 12.07 -34.18
C MET A 649 33.27 11.27 -35.13
N ILE A 650 34.07 11.98 -35.91
CA ILE A 650 35.12 11.42 -36.76
C ILE A 650 36.45 11.97 -36.28
N VAL A 651 37.30 11.07 -35.77
CA VAL A 651 38.61 11.42 -35.22
C VAL A 651 39.69 10.85 -36.11
N LEU A 652 40.53 11.73 -36.67
CA LEU A 652 41.68 11.34 -37.47
C LEU A 652 42.93 11.38 -36.60
N ALA A 653 43.48 10.19 -36.33
CA ALA A 653 44.69 10.05 -35.52
C ALA A 653 45.89 10.59 -36.30
N ASN A 654 46.45 11.70 -35.81
CA ASN A 654 47.60 12.35 -36.42
C ASN A 654 48.83 12.23 -35.52
N VAL A 655 49.99 12.01 -36.14
CA VAL A 655 51.23 11.64 -35.46
C VAL A 655 52.25 12.80 -35.47
N LYS A 656 52.01 13.85 -36.28
CA LYS A 656 52.88 15.05 -36.34
C LYS A 656 52.13 16.39 -36.51
N SER A 657 50.90 16.40 -37.02
CA SER A 657 50.02 17.58 -36.99
C SER A 657 48.96 17.40 -35.89
N GLU A 658 48.32 18.50 -35.48
CA GLU A 658 47.15 18.43 -34.60
C GLU A 658 46.11 17.45 -35.20
N GLN A 659 45.46 16.67 -34.34
CA GLN A 659 44.44 15.71 -34.78
C GLN A 659 43.22 16.46 -35.30
N GLN A 660 42.55 15.91 -36.31
CA GLN A 660 41.27 16.44 -36.76
C GLN A 660 40.15 15.74 -36.00
N CYS A 661 39.32 16.54 -35.33
CA CYS A 661 38.08 16.10 -34.70
C CYS A 661 36.92 16.75 -35.45
N LEU A 662 36.20 15.96 -36.23
CA LEU A 662 35.02 16.40 -36.97
C LEU A 662 33.77 15.88 -36.26
N ILE A 663 32.75 16.72 -36.16
CA ILE A 663 31.54 16.45 -35.40
C ILE A 663 30.34 16.84 -36.26
N SER A 664 29.34 15.97 -36.34
CA SER A 664 28.06 16.28 -36.96
C SER A 664 26.92 15.93 -36.01
N PHE A 665 25.76 16.52 -36.22
CA PHE A 665 24.61 16.33 -35.34
C PHE A 665 23.40 15.87 -36.15
N ASN A 666 22.60 14.96 -35.58
CA ASN A 666 21.35 14.52 -36.22
C ASN A 666 20.22 15.58 -36.16
N LYS A 667 20.37 16.60 -35.30
CA LYS A 667 19.42 17.69 -35.06
C LYS A 667 20.16 19.03 -34.94
N ASP A 668 19.45 20.13 -35.12
CA ASP A 668 20.01 21.46 -34.87
C ASP A 668 20.37 21.59 -33.37
N VAL A 669 21.56 22.12 -33.08
CA VAL A 669 22.10 22.25 -31.72
C VAL A 669 22.22 23.73 -31.35
N TYR A 670 21.65 24.10 -30.21
CA TYR A 670 21.57 25.48 -29.73
C TYR A 670 22.47 25.73 -28.51
N GLU A 671 22.92 24.66 -27.86
CA GLU A 671 23.57 24.70 -26.54
C GLU A 671 25.07 25.00 -26.63
N LEU A 672 25.71 24.62 -27.75
CA LEU A 672 27.16 24.71 -27.88
C LEU A 672 27.66 26.06 -28.40
N THR A 673 26.81 26.90 -28.98
CA THR A 673 27.21 28.13 -29.69
C THR A 673 26.07 29.15 -29.67
N GLU A 674 26.37 30.45 -29.75
CA GLU A 674 25.32 31.50 -29.80
C GLU A 674 24.42 31.40 -31.04
N THR A 675 25.01 31.04 -32.19
CA THR A 675 24.25 30.74 -33.41
C THR A 675 24.10 29.22 -33.53
N PRO A 676 22.91 28.69 -33.83
CA PRO A 676 22.69 27.24 -33.81
C PRO A 676 23.53 26.51 -34.86
N LEU A 677 24.13 25.39 -34.46
CA LEU A 677 24.76 24.44 -35.37
C LEU A 677 23.66 23.63 -36.08
N LYS A 678 23.82 23.41 -37.39
CA LYS A 678 22.81 22.76 -38.23
C LYS A 678 22.98 21.24 -38.23
N SER A 679 21.85 20.56 -38.22
CA SER A 679 21.77 19.11 -38.44
C SER A 679 22.40 18.69 -39.77
N ASN A 680 22.99 17.49 -39.79
CA ASN A 680 23.67 16.87 -40.94
C ASN A 680 24.83 17.69 -41.54
N THR A 681 25.19 18.83 -40.96
CA THR A 681 26.38 19.60 -41.33
C THR A 681 27.59 19.11 -40.53
N LEU A 682 28.73 18.97 -41.19
CA LEU A 682 29.98 18.58 -40.53
C LEU A 682 30.77 19.80 -40.07
N TYR A 683 31.15 19.81 -38.80
CA TYR A 683 31.93 20.85 -38.16
C TYR A 683 33.28 20.32 -37.71
N GLU A 684 34.35 21.10 -37.86
CA GLU A 684 35.62 20.78 -37.21
C GLU A 684 35.73 21.51 -35.87
N LEU A 685 36.03 20.75 -34.81
CA LEU A 685 36.40 21.30 -33.52
C LEU A 685 37.88 21.68 -33.53
N VAL A 686 38.18 22.97 -33.41
CA VAL A 686 39.55 23.48 -33.35
C VAL A 686 39.77 24.32 -32.10
N GLN A 687 40.98 24.29 -31.58
CA GLN A 687 41.43 25.19 -30.52
C GLN A 687 42.14 26.40 -31.13
N LYS A 688 41.75 27.63 -30.76
CA LYS A 688 42.47 28.86 -31.10
C LYS A 688 42.76 29.65 -29.83
N GLY A 689 44.01 29.55 -29.35
CA GLY A 689 44.40 30.13 -28.06
C GLY A 689 43.71 29.40 -26.90
N ALA A 690 43.04 30.15 -26.03
CA ALA A 690 42.30 29.63 -24.88
C ALA A 690 40.80 29.41 -25.17
N LEU A 691 40.42 29.26 -26.44
CA LEU A 691 39.02 29.13 -26.86
C LEU A 691 38.87 27.98 -27.88
N ASN A 692 37.73 27.31 -27.83
CA ASN A 692 37.32 26.29 -28.79
C ASN A 692 36.39 26.89 -29.84
N TYR A 693 36.47 26.40 -31.08
CA TYR A 693 35.60 26.83 -32.18
C TYR A 693 35.10 25.65 -32.98
N PHE A 694 33.85 25.74 -33.45
CA PHE A 694 33.30 24.88 -34.48
C PHE A 694 33.39 25.59 -35.84
N ILE A 695 34.15 25.02 -36.78
CA ILE A 695 34.26 25.53 -38.15
C ILE A 695 33.32 24.73 -39.05
N ASN A 696 32.40 25.40 -39.76
CA ASN A 696 31.56 24.74 -40.75
C ASN A 696 32.40 24.32 -41.97
N THR A 697 32.44 23.03 -42.29
CA THR A 697 33.28 22.51 -43.39
C THR A 697 32.75 22.85 -44.80
N GLU A 698 31.46 23.17 -44.94
CA GLU A 698 30.86 23.63 -46.21
C GLU A 698 30.98 25.15 -46.40
N GLN A 699 30.95 25.90 -45.30
CA GLN A 699 31.06 27.38 -45.25
C GLN A 699 32.14 27.82 -44.26
N PRO A 700 33.44 27.68 -44.60
CA PRO A 700 34.55 27.76 -43.63
C PRO A 700 34.85 29.15 -43.09
N ASP A 701 34.32 30.18 -43.75
CA ASP A 701 34.26 31.55 -43.25
C ASP A 701 33.31 31.70 -42.04
N LYS A 702 32.38 30.74 -41.86
CA LYS A 702 31.51 30.67 -40.68
C LYS A 702 32.14 29.79 -39.60
N MET A 703 32.75 30.47 -38.65
CA MET A 703 33.28 29.88 -37.43
C MET A 703 32.42 30.29 -36.24
N PHE A 704 32.07 29.33 -35.39
CA PHE A 704 31.24 29.52 -34.22
C PHE A 704 32.09 29.32 -32.96
N LEU A 705 32.10 30.30 -32.06
CA LEU A 705 32.75 30.17 -30.75
C LEU A 705 31.97 29.14 -29.93
N ALA A 706 32.68 28.13 -29.40
CA ALA A 706 32.06 27.11 -28.57
C ALA A 706 31.91 27.60 -27.13
N ASN A 707 30.68 27.52 -26.62
CA ASN A 707 30.29 27.84 -25.24
C ASN A 707 30.54 26.61 -24.35
N LEU A 708 31.81 26.25 -24.19
CA LEU A 708 32.25 25.13 -23.35
C LEU A 708 33.01 25.67 -22.15
N ASP A 709 32.75 25.10 -20.98
CA ASP A 709 33.41 25.51 -19.72
C ASP A 709 34.91 25.19 -19.70
N GLU A 710 35.36 24.27 -20.55
CA GLU A 710 36.76 23.84 -20.65
C GLU A 710 37.30 23.93 -22.09
N VAL A 711 38.59 24.27 -22.19
CA VAL A 711 39.32 24.20 -23.46
C VAL A 711 39.62 22.74 -23.77
N ILE A 712 39.28 22.30 -24.98
CA ILE A 712 39.42 20.90 -25.37
C ILE A 712 40.74 20.71 -26.10
N ASP A 713 41.64 19.94 -25.48
CA ASP A 713 42.84 19.44 -26.15
C ASP A 713 42.45 18.29 -27.10
N ILE A 714 42.37 18.61 -28.39
CA ILE A 714 42.07 17.62 -29.43
C ILE A 714 43.24 16.66 -29.69
N SER A 715 44.41 16.88 -29.10
CA SER A 715 45.55 15.97 -29.25
C SER A 715 45.34 14.67 -28.48
N GLY A 716 45.60 13.53 -29.12
CA GLY A 716 45.48 12.23 -28.48
C GLY A 716 44.04 11.71 -28.34
N MET A 717 43.07 12.33 -29.01
CA MET A 717 41.66 11.91 -29.06
C MET A 717 41.43 10.56 -29.73
N GLU A 718 42.43 9.88 -30.28
CA GLU A 718 42.32 8.45 -30.63
C GLU A 718 42.29 7.54 -29.40
N ASN A 719 42.76 8.04 -28.24
CA ASN A 719 42.61 7.40 -26.94
C ASN A 719 41.18 7.61 -26.40
N PRO A 720 40.40 6.55 -26.12
CA PRO A 720 39.07 6.69 -25.53
C PRO A 720 39.05 7.53 -24.26
N ALA A 721 40.04 7.40 -23.38
CA ALA A 721 40.10 8.14 -22.12
C ALA A 721 40.26 9.65 -22.33
N LYS A 722 40.94 10.08 -23.41
CA LYS A 722 41.06 11.51 -23.76
C LYS A 722 39.78 12.05 -24.39
N ARG A 723 39.04 11.22 -25.16
CA ARG A 723 37.73 11.63 -25.71
C ARG A 723 36.64 11.75 -24.67
N THR A 724 36.76 11.05 -23.54
CA THR A 724 35.74 11.09 -22.47
C THR A 724 35.46 12.51 -22.02
N GLN A 725 36.44 13.42 -22.02
CA GLN A 725 36.23 14.82 -21.67
C GLN A 725 35.21 15.49 -22.62
N LEU A 726 35.40 15.38 -23.93
CA LEU A 726 34.46 15.92 -24.92
C LEU A 726 33.09 15.24 -24.82
N VAL A 727 33.05 13.91 -24.61
CA VAL A 727 31.78 13.18 -24.43
C VAL A 727 31.02 13.68 -23.20
N ASN A 728 31.70 13.90 -22.08
CA ASN A 728 31.07 14.41 -20.86
C ASN A 728 30.53 15.83 -21.07
N LEU A 729 31.30 16.71 -21.73
CA LEU A 729 30.84 18.07 -22.06
C LEU A 729 29.62 18.06 -22.99
N LEU A 730 29.57 17.15 -23.96
CA LEU A 730 28.38 16.97 -24.80
C LEU A 730 27.18 16.50 -23.98
N ASP A 731 27.36 15.54 -23.08
CA ASP A 731 26.27 15.05 -22.21
C ASP A 731 25.77 16.15 -21.25
N GLU A 732 26.67 16.96 -20.68
CA GLU A 732 26.36 18.15 -19.89
C GLU A 732 25.54 19.18 -20.68
N ALA A 733 25.84 19.34 -21.97
CA ALA A 733 25.05 20.14 -22.91
C ALA A 733 23.74 19.47 -23.38
N ASN A 734 23.33 18.34 -22.78
CA ASN A 734 22.19 17.51 -23.19
C ASN A 734 22.28 17.02 -24.64
N ILE A 735 23.48 16.67 -25.10
CA ILE A 735 23.77 16.10 -26.42
C ILE A 735 24.27 14.67 -26.21
N GLY A 736 23.58 13.70 -26.81
CA GLY A 736 23.98 12.30 -26.78
C GLY A 736 25.19 12.03 -27.67
N GLN A 737 25.91 10.95 -27.38
CA GLN A 737 26.99 10.45 -28.21
C GLN A 737 26.46 9.44 -29.24
N GLY A 738 26.79 9.67 -30.52
CA GLY A 738 26.51 8.75 -31.62
C GLY A 738 27.69 7.85 -31.99
N GLU A 739 27.83 7.56 -33.28
CA GLU A 739 28.94 6.78 -33.83
C GLU A 739 30.26 7.55 -33.67
N VAL A 740 31.29 6.88 -33.14
CA VAL A 740 32.65 7.43 -33.10
C VAL A 740 33.53 6.66 -34.07
N THR A 741 33.81 7.29 -35.20
CA THR A 741 34.69 6.75 -36.23
C THR A 741 36.12 7.24 -35.99
N VAL A 742 36.97 6.36 -35.47
CA VAL A 742 38.41 6.66 -35.35
C VAL A 742 39.13 6.12 -36.60
N ILE A 743 39.69 7.04 -37.40
CA ILE A 743 40.50 6.76 -38.58
C ILE A 743 41.97 6.86 -38.18
N ARG A 744 42.71 5.77 -38.32
CA ARG A 744 44.12 5.70 -37.94
C ARG A 744 45.04 5.67 -39.15
N ASN A 745 46.24 6.20 -38.96
CA ASN A 745 47.33 6.03 -39.90
C ASN A 745 47.64 4.53 -40.10
N ILE A 746 47.75 4.11 -41.37
CA ILE A 746 48.10 2.74 -41.73
C ILE A 746 49.62 2.58 -41.62
N ARG A 747 50.11 1.56 -40.93
CA ARG A 747 51.56 1.36 -40.72
C ARG A 747 52.04 0.09 -41.39
N TYR A 748 53.22 0.14 -42.01
CA TYR A 748 53.78 -0.97 -42.78
C TYR A 748 55.01 -1.58 -42.08
N ASN A 749 55.11 -2.90 -42.08
CA ASN A 749 56.23 -3.67 -41.49
C ASN A 749 56.47 -3.42 -39.99
N PHE A 750 55.50 -2.86 -39.27
CA PHE A 750 55.57 -2.65 -37.83
C PHE A 750 55.18 -3.94 -37.11
N ALA A 751 56.12 -4.88 -36.93
CA ALA A 751 55.97 -5.88 -35.87
C ALA A 751 55.81 -5.10 -34.55
N ALA A 752 54.97 -5.58 -33.62
CA ALA A 752 54.60 -4.88 -32.38
C ALA A 752 55.79 -4.07 -31.80
N PRO A 753 55.59 -2.78 -31.46
CA PRO A 753 56.68 -1.87 -31.13
C PRO A 753 57.56 -2.47 -30.04
N ASP A 754 58.87 -2.45 -30.29
CA ASP A 754 59.87 -2.81 -29.30
C ASP A 754 59.66 -1.95 -28.03
N PRO A 755 59.18 -2.54 -26.92
CA PRO A 755 58.84 -1.78 -25.71
C PRO A 755 60.05 -1.08 -25.10
N GLN A 756 61.28 -1.52 -25.44
CA GLN A 756 62.51 -0.87 -24.98
C GLN A 756 62.87 0.38 -25.80
N LYS A 757 62.46 0.46 -27.06
CA LYS A 757 62.71 1.65 -27.92
C LYS A 757 61.66 2.72 -27.78
N PHE A 758 60.43 2.33 -27.47
CA PHE A 758 59.31 3.25 -27.33
C PHE A 758 58.54 2.98 -26.04
N PRO A 759 59.19 3.15 -24.87
CA PRO A 759 58.62 2.78 -23.58
C PRO A 759 57.35 3.56 -23.22
N ASN A 760 57.14 4.73 -23.87
CA ASN A 760 56.00 5.61 -23.64
C ASN A 760 54.93 5.52 -24.75
N LEU A 761 55.03 4.58 -25.71
CA LEU A 761 53.98 4.44 -26.71
C LEU A 761 52.72 3.85 -26.08
N PRO A 762 51.57 4.56 -26.16
CA PRO A 762 50.32 4.03 -25.63
C PRO A 762 49.98 2.68 -26.25
N ALA A 763 49.45 1.73 -25.45
CA ALA A 763 49.15 0.35 -25.87
C ALA A 763 48.30 0.28 -27.16
N PHE A 764 47.47 1.28 -27.43
CA PHE A 764 46.64 1.34 -28.64
C PHE A 764 47.44 1.62 -29.93
N VAL A 765 48.61 2.26 -29.85
CA VAL A 765 49.52 2.48 -31.01
C VAL A 765 50.24 1.17 -31.39
N GLN A 766 50.24 0.19 -30.50
CA GLN A 766 50.93 -1.09 -30.68
C GLN A 766 50.11 -2.10 -31.51
N LYS A 767 48.83 -1.82 -31.77
CA LYS A 767 47.92 -2.71 -32.51
C LYS A 767 48.00 -2.41 -34.01
N LEU A 768 48.54 -3.36 -34.79
CA LEU A 768 48.47 -3.32 -36.25
C LEU A 768 47.01 -3.21 -36.70
N VAL A 769 46.66 -2.08 -37.34
CA VAL A 769 45.37 -1.89 -38.01
C VAL A 769 45.41 -2.52 -39.39
N LYS A 770 44.28 -3.09 -39.84
CA LYS A 770 44.18 -3.57 -41.21
C LYS A 770 43.98 -2.37 -42.15
N PRO A 771 44.79 -2.25 -43.22
CA PRO A 771 44.63 -1.19 -44.20
C PRO A 771 43.21 -1.11 -44.76
N GLU A 772 42.59 -2.25 -45.06
CA GLU A 772 41.21 -2.30 -45.57
C GLU A 772 40.19 -1.63 -44.63
N ASP A 773 40.31 -1.80 -43.33
CA ASP A 773 39.36 -1.27 -42.34
C ASP A 773 39.43 0.27 -42.29
N GLU A 774 40.64 0.84 -42.26
CA GLU A 774 40.82 2.29 -42.19
C GLU A 774 40.45 2.98 -43.51
N LEU A 775 40.82 2.39 -44.66
CA LEU A 775 40.43 2.92 -45.97
C LEU A 775 38.91 2.86 -46.19
N THR A 776 38.23 1.84 -45.65
CA THR A 776 36.76 1.74 -45.71
C THR A 776 36.10 2.86 -44.91
N LYS A 777 36.62 3.20 -43.71
CA LYS A 777 36.12 4.34 -42.93
C LYS A 777 36.32 5.66 -43.68
N VAL A 778 37.50 5.87 -44.26
CA VAL A 778 37.79 7.07 -45.06
C VAL A 778 36.81 7.20 -46.22
N ALA A 779 36.57 6.10 -46.96
CA ALA A 779 35.61 6.07 -48.05
C ALA A 779 34.19 6.42 -47.58
N LYS A 780 33.71 5.83 -46.47
CA LYS A 780 32.40 6.14 -45.86
C LYS A 780 32.26 7.62 -45.51
N VAL A 781 33.30 8.24 -44.95
CA VAL A 781 33.27 9.68 -44.64
C VAL A 781 33.18 10.53 -45.91
N MET A 782 33.95 10.20 -46.95
CA MET A 782 33.89 10.92 -48.23
C MET A 782 32.58 10.73 -49.00
N GLU A 783 31.89 9.61 -48.77
CA GLU A 783 30.57 9.30 -49.32
C GLU A 783 29.49 10.15 -48.63
N ILE A 784 29.49 10.18 -47.29
CA ILE A 784 28.52 10.96 -46.49
C ILE A 784 28.75 12.47 -46.68
N TYR A 785 30.01 12.91 -46.79
CA TYR A 785 30.39 14.32 -46.91
C TYR A 785 31.14 14.59 -48.23
N PRO A 786 30.42 14.73 -49.36
CA PRO A 786 31.02 14.84 -50.69
C PRO A 786 31.75 16.16 -50.96
N HIS A 787 31.66 17.15 -50.07
CA HIS A 787 32.42 18.41 -50.15
C HIS A 787 33.83 18.30 -49.56
N LEU A 788 34.15 17.21 -48.85
CA LEU A 788 35.49 16.98 -48.31
C LEU A 788 36.42 16.41 -49.39
N ASP A 789 37.60 17.00 -49.49
CA ASP A 789 38.72 16.42 -50.22
C ASP A 789 39.59 15.61 -49.25
N LEU A 790 40.35 14.64 -49.76
CA LEU A 790 41.23 13.82 -48.95
C LEU A 790 42.67 14.09 -49.34
N LYS A 791 43.47 14.54 -48.38
CA LYS A 791 44.93 14.51 -48.48
C LYS A 791 45.43 13.17 -47.97
N MET A 792 46.21 12.48 -48.79
CA MET A 792 46.83 11.23 -48.41
C MET A 792 48.32 11.24 -48.70
N SER A 793 49.08 10.85 -47.68
CA SER A 793 50.54 10.88 -47.69
C SER A 793 51.07 9.54 -47.21
N SER A 794 51.89 8.87 -48.04
CA SER A 794 52.55 7.63 -47.66
C SER A 794 54.05 7.86 -47.48
N HIS A 795 54.61 7.30 -46.40
CA HIS A 795 55.98 7.50 -45.96
C HIS A 795 56.75 6.17 -45.88
N THR A 796 58.05 6.25 -46.13
CA THR A 796 59.05 5.18 -46.03
C THR A 796 60.32 5.72 -45.37
N ASP A 797 61.20 4.85 -44.87
CA ASP A 797 62.46 5.29 -44.24
C ASP A 797 63.46 5.86 -45.24
N ARG A 798 64.49 6.56 -44.75
CA ARG A 798 65.57 7.15 -45.56
C ARG A 798 66.50 6.10 -46.17
N CYS A 799 66.66 4.94 -45.54
CA CYS A 799 67.71 3.98 -45.90
C CYS A 799 67.24 3.00 -47.00
N PRO A 800 67.90 2.93 -48.16
CA PRO A 800 67.70 1.84 -49.11
C PRO A 800 68.32 0.56 -48.52
N LEU A 801 67.53 -0.52 -48.42
CA LEU A 801 68.00 -1.79 -47.85
C LEU A 801 69.23 -2.33 -48.60
N ASP A 802 69.30 -2.15 -49.92
CA ASP A 802 70.36 -2.74 -50.76
C ASP A 802 70.77 -1.84 -51.95
N GLY A 803 71.11 -0.55 -51.76
CA GLY A 803 71.73 0.31 -52.80
C GLY A 803 70.96 0.58 -54.13
N ASN A 804 69.87 -0.14 -54.39
CA ASN A 804 69.06 -0.16 -55.62
C ASN A 804 67.57 0.16 -55.34
N TYR A 805 67.25 0.62 -54.13
CA TYR A 805 65.86 0.78 -53.68
C TYR A 805 65.42 2.24 -53.64
N ASP A 806 64.48 2.63 -54.51
CA ASP A 806 63.88 3.97 -54.53
C ASP A 806 62.69 4.06 -53.56
N ASN A 807 62.93 4.68 -52.41
CA ASN A 807 61.95 4.93 -51.34
C ASN A 807 60.84 5.91 -51.77
N LEU A 808 61.13 6.85 -52.67
CA LEU A 808 60.14 7.77 -53.22
C LEU A 808 59.15 7.02 -54.11
N ALA A 809 59.66 6.16 -55.00
CA ALA A 809 58.82 5.30 -55.83
C ALA A 809 57.97 4.33 -54.99
N LEU A 810 58.50 3.79 -53.88
CA LEU A 810 57.74 2.94 -52.95
C LEU A 810 56.61 3.72 -52.27
N SER A 811 56.89 4.91 -51.75
CA SER A 811 55.90 5.80 -51.13
C SER A 811 54.79 6.16 -52.12
N GLY A 812 55.15 6.49 -53.36
CA GLY A 812 54.19 6.74 -54.44
C GLY A 812 53.30 5.54 -54.75
N ARG A 813 53.87 4.33 -54.86
CA ARG A 813 53.08 3.10 -55.08
C ARG A 813 52.11 2.79 -53.93
N ARG A 814 52.53 2.99 -52.68
CA ARG A 814 51.66 2.80 -51.50
C ARG A 814 50.49 3.78 -51.51
N ASN A 815 50.75 5.04 -51.81
CA ASN A 815 49.71 6.06 -51.90
C ASN A 815 48.72 5.73 -53.04
N GLN A 816 49.24 5.29 -54.19
CA GLN A 816 48.40 4.85 -55.30
C GLN A 816 47.53 3.64 -54.94
N ALA A 817 48.09 2.63 -54.25
CA ALA A 817 47.33 1.45 -53.85
C ALA A 817 46.17 1.79 -52.90
N ALA A 818 46.35 2.73 -51.98
CA ALA A 818 45.29 3.22 -51.12
C ALA A 818 44.20 3.96 -51.90
N VAL A 819 44.59 4.78 -52.89
CA VAL A 819 43.64 5.44 -53.82
C VAL A 819 42.84 4.39 -54.61
N ASP A 820 43.53 3.42 -55.21
CA ASP A 820 42.89 2.37 -56.02
C ASP A 820 41.89 1.56 -55.20
N TYR A 821 42.22 1.31 -53.93
CA TYR A 821 41.32 0.62 -53.01
C TYR A 821 40.06 1.44 -52.68
N ILE A 822 40.20 2.74 -52.39
CA ILE A 822 39.04 3.62 -52.17
C ILE A 822 38.17 3.70 -53.44
N VAL A 823 38.78 3.89 -54.61
CA VAL A 823 38.06 3.88 -55.90
C VAL A 823 37.31 2.56 -56.11
N LYS A 824 37.93 1.42 -55.76
CA LYS A 824 37.29 0.12 -55.81
C LYS A 824 36.05 0.05 -54.91
N LEU A 825 36.09 0.61 -53.70
CA LEU A 825 34.92 0.65 -52.80
C LEU A 825 33.77 1.46 -53.41
N PHE A 826 34.04 2.65 -53.97
CA PHE A 826 33.03 3.46 -54.66
C PHE A 826 32.46 2.75 -55.92
N THR A 827 33.31 2.02 -56.64
CA THR A 827 32.87 1.19 -57.76
C THR A 827 31.89 0.09 -57.30
N GLN A 828 32.13 -0.51 -56.13
CA GLN A 828 31.29 -1.57 -55.57
C GLN A 828 29.91 -1.09 -55.12
N ILE A 829 29.79 0.17 -54.70
CA ILE A 829 28.50 0.79 -54.34
C ILE A 829 27.77 1.40 -55.55
N GLY A 830 28.31 1.25 -56.76
CA GLY A 830 27.64 1.62 -58.02
C GLY A 830 27.88 3.04 -58.50
N SER A 831 28.94 3.72 -58.05
CA SER A 831 29.31 5.04 -58.58
C SER A 831 29.61 4.99 -60.08
N SER A 832 29.16 6.01 -60.80
CA SER A 832 29.40 6.21 -62.23
C SER A 832 30.85 6.55 -62.55
N GLU A 833 31.25 6.41 -63.81
CA GLU A 833 32.61 6.70 -64.26
C GLU A 833 33.00 8.18 -64.04
N GLU A 834 32.05 9.10 -64.21
CA GLU A 834 32.25 10.53 -63.91
C GLU A 834 32.47 10.79 -62.41
N GLU A 835 31.68 10.14 -61.55
CA GLU A 835 31.85 10.24 -60.09
C GLU A 835 33.18 9.66 -59.62
N LEU A 836 33.64 8.55 -60.22
CA LEU A 836 34.94 7.94 -59.91
C LEU A 836 36.11 8.83 -60.36
N GLU A 837 36.01 9.51 -61.51
CA GLU A 837 37.01 10.49 -61.93
C GLU A 837 37.05 11.72 -61.01
N LEU A 838 35.89 12.25 -60.62
CA LEU A 838 35.82 13.33 -59.64
C LEU A 838 36.39 12.90 -58.28
N LEU A 839 36.10 11.68 -57.82
CA LEU A 839 36.65 11.12 -56.58
C LEU A 839 38.19 11.06 -56.64
N LYS A 840 38.77 10.60 -57.75
CA LYS A 840 40.24 10.59 -57.96
C LYS A 840 40.83 12.00 -57.89
N ILE A 841 40.12 13.01 -58.41
CA ILE A 841 40.55 14.42 -58.36
C ILE A 841 40.50 14.96 -56.92
N ARG A 842 39.49 14.57 -56.13
CA ARG A 842 39.30 14.97 -54.73
C ARG A 842 40.30 14.32 -53.76
N MET A 843 40.89 13.18 -54.15
CA MET A 843 42.00 12.54 -53.41
C MET A 843 43.35 13.11 -53.85
N LYS A 844 43.83 14.11 -53.11
CA LYS A 844 45.11 14.77 -53.36
C LYS A 844 46.27 13.89 -52.87
N LYS A 845 47.15 13.55 -53.81
CA LYS A 845 48.39 12.82 -53.54
C LYS A 845 49.50 13.83 -53.26
N CYS A 846 50.11 13.75 -52.08
CA CYS A 846 51.36 14.48 -51.82
C CYS A 846 52.57 13.63 -52.22
N GLN A 847 53.53 14.24 -52.92
CA GLN A 847 54.86 13.65 -53.16
C GLN A 847 55.84 14.27 -52.16
N TYR A 848 56.57 13.44 -51.42
CA TYR A 848 57.62 13.93 -50.52
C TYR A 848 58.97 13.97 -51.22
N THR A 849 59.75 15.01 -50.96
CA THR A 849 61.19 15.06 -51.23
C THR A 849 61.95 14.49 -50.03
N TYR A 850 63.25 14.23 -50.18
CA TYR A 850 64.11 13.61 -49.17
C TYR A 850 64.19 14.34 -47.80
N GLU A 851 63.60 15.53 -47.66
CA GLU A 851 63.94 16.49 -46.61
C GLU A 851 62.97 16.59 -45.42
N TYR A 852 61.82 15.90 -45.39
CA TYR A 852 60.92 15.99 -44.23
C TYR A 852 60.00 14.78 -43.99
N PRO A 853 59.80 14.31 -42.73
CA PRO A 853 60.74 14.31 -41.60
C PRO A 853 61.26 12.89 -41.36
N VAL A 854 62.55 12.74 -41.61
CA VAL A 854 63.43 11.75 -40.99
C VAL A 854 63.65 12.22 -39.55
N ASP A 855 63.57 11.29 -38.60
CA ASP A 855 63.97 11.54 -37.22
C ASP A 855 65.35 12.24 -37.18
N THR A 856 65.45 13.37 -36.49
CA THR A 856 66.66 14.21 -36.48
C THR A 856 67.73 13.68 -35.52
N GLU A 857 67.46 12.61 -34.77
CA GLU A 857 68.47 11.93 -33.95
C GLU A 857 69.41 11.09 -34.84
N THR A 858 70.42 11.79 -35.35
CA THR A 858 71.49 11.26 -36.19
C THR A 858 72.44 10.40 -35.37
N THR A 859 72.20 9.09 -35.30
CA THR A 859 73.30 8.12 -35.30
C THR A 859 73.05 7.08 -36.38
N TYR A 860 74.07 6.81 -37.18
CA TYR A 860 74.05 5.92 -38.36
C TYR A 860 73.83 4.43 -37.98
N ASP A 861 73.49 4.16 -36.72
CA ASP A 861 73.38 2.81 -36.16
C ASP A 861 71.93 2.30 -36.26
N GLY A 862 71.60 1.79 -37.45
CA GLY A 862 70.46 0.92 -37.68
C GLY A 862 69.21 1.61 -38.22
N CYS A 863 68.69 1.04 -39.31
CA CYS A 863 67.34 1.27 -39.87
C CYS A 863 66.24 0.89 -38.86
N LYS A 864 66.13 1.61 -37.74
CA LYS A 864 65.36 1.22 -36.55
C LYS A 864 64.16 2.12 -36.23
N ASN A 865 63.62 2.87 -37.20
CA ASN A 865 62.45 3.72 -36.94
C ASN A 865 61.25 3.39 -37.86
N ASP A 866 60.69 2.17 -37.71
CA ASP A 866 59.50 1.68 -38.44
C ASP A 866 58.24 2.56 -38.25
N PHE A 867 58.24 3.48 -37.28
CA PHE A 867 57.18 4.46 -37.02
C PHE A 867 56.97 5.44 -38.19
N ASN A 868 58.00 5.63 -39.03
CA ASN A 868 57.94 6.49 -40.21
C ASN A 868 57.31 5.80 -41.43
N ARG A 869 57.12 4.48 -41.42
CA ARG A 869 56.51 3.74 -42.53
C ARG A 869 54.98 3.74 -42.41
N ARG A 870 54.32 4.80 -42.88
CA ARG A 870 52.87 4.94 -42.70
C ARG A 870 52.16 5.66 -43.84
N THR A 871 50.86 5.41 -43.99
CA THR A 871 49.94 6.25 -44.76
C THR A 871 49.11 7.08 -43.80
N GLU A 872 49.14 8.40 -43.97
CA GLU A 872 48.40 9.37 -43.19
C GLU A 872 47.26 9.98 -43.99
N PHE A 873 46.23 10.41 -43.28
CA PHE A 873 45.02 10.98 -43.84
C PHE A 873 44.74 12.34 -43.20
N LYS A 874 44.32 13.31 -44.01
CA LYS A 874 43.79 14.59 -43.55
C LYS A 874 42.63 14.97 -44.48
N PHE A 875 41.47 15.30 -43.92
CA PHE A 875 40.39 15.86 -44.73
C PHE A 875 40.66 17.34 -44.97
N LEU A 876 40.45 17.75 -46.21
CA LEU A 876 40.61 19.11 -46.69
C LEU A 876 39.24 19.67 -47.06
N TYR A 877 39.07 20.96 -46.82
CA TYR A 877 37.90 21.71 -47.23
C TYR A 877 38.29 23.16 -47.54
N LYS A 878 37.40 23.85 -48.24
CA LYS A 878 37.69 25.15 -48.87
C LYS A 878 38.26 26.16 -47.84
N HIS A 879 39.24 26.97 -48.23
CA HIS A 879 39.77 28.11 -47.44
C HIS A 879 40.51 27.82 -46.11
N ARG A 880 40.55 26.59 -45.59
CA ARG A 880 41.53 26.22 -44.54
C ARG A 880 42.86 25.82 -45.17
N ASP A 881 42.79 24.86 -46.08
CA ASP A 881 43.94 24.28 -46.74
C ASP A 881 43.88 24.72 -48.20
N ASN A 882 44.53 25.84 -48.54
CA ASN A 882 44.65 26.21 -49.96
C ASN A 882 45.31 25.02 -50.67
N TYR A 883 44.57 24.40 -51.61
CA TYR A 883 44.89 23.13 -52.27
C TYR A 883 46.30 23.04 -52.88
N GLY A 884 46.99 24.17 -53.06
CA GLY A 884 48.36 24.27 -53.57
C GLY A 884 49.46 24.65 -52.56
N LEU A 885 49.13 25.04 -51.32
CA LEU A 885 50.11 25.50 -50.32
C LEU A 885 50.36 24.47 -49.21
N ASP A 886 49.37 23.67 -48.83
CA ASP A 886 49.53 22.73 -47.71
C ASP A 886 50.34 21.46 -48.08
N CYS A 887 50.97 21.43 -49.26
CA CYS A 887 52.03 20.45 -49.59
C CYS A 887 53.42 20.90 -49.10
N ASP A 888 53.56 22.08 -48.49
CA ASP A 888 54.78 22.57 -47.84
C ASP A 888 55.32 21.50 -46.86
N CYS A 889 56.55 20.98 -46.92
CA CYS A 889 57.80 21.57 -47.38
C CYS A 889 57.84 23.06 -47.02
N ASP A 890 57.94 23.36 -45.72
CA ASP A 890 58.12 24.69 -45.14
C ASP A 890 58.75 25.71 -46.12
N PRO A 891 58.03 26.76 -46.54
CA PRO A 891 58.54 27.78 -47.44
C PRO A 891 59.62 28.67 -46.82
N SER A 892 59.77 28.68 -45.49
CA SER A 892 60.75 29.52 -44.79
C SER A 892 62.19 29.00 -44.88
N VAL A 893 62.38 27.78 -45.40
CA VAL A 893 63.69 27.20 -45.75
C VAL A 893 64.02 27.39 -47.24
N ILE A 894 63.12 27.96 -48.04
CA ILE A 894 63.46 28.39 -49.41
C ILE A 894 64.14 29.75 -49.34
N GLN A 895 65.40 29.74 -48.89
CA GLN A 895 66.35 30.81 -49.19
C GLN A 895 67.50 30.28 -50.06
N TYR A 896 67.43 30.71 -51.33
CA TYR A 896 68.49 30.89 -52.34
C TYR A 896 69.11 29.62 -52.95
N ILE A 897 69.24 29.50 -54.27
CA ILE A 897 69.98 30.40 -55.17
C ILE A 897 69.19 30.70 -56.47
N ARG A 898 68.76 31.96 -56.64
CA ARG A 898 68.99 32.72 -57.90
C ARG A 898 70.08 33.72 -57.53
N SER A 899 71.12 34.00 -58.29
CA SER A 899 71.62 33.63 -59.61
C SER A 899 73.16 33.77 -59.51
N ASP A 900 73.88 33.18 -60.47
CA ASP A 900 75.33 33.30 -60.63
C ASP A 900 75.88 34.60 -60.07
N ASP A 901 76.89 34.48 -59.21
CA ASP A 901 78.09 35.24 -59.49
C ASP A 901 79.26 34.63 -58.69
N SER A 902 80.45 34.41 -59.24
CA SER A 902 81.17 35.49 -59.91
C SER A 902 80.81 36.89 -59.36
N GLN A 903 80.64 37.00 -58.02
CA GLN A 903 80.46 38.20 -57.14
C GLN A 903 79.07 38.68 -56.66
N SER A 904 78.76 38.52 -55.36
CA SER A 904 78.66 39.65 -54.41
C SER A 904 78.35 39.22 -52.95
N LYS A 905 78.74 40.09 -52.01
CA LYS A 905 78.79 39.94 -50.54
C LYS A 905 77.61 40.67 -49.85
N ARG A 906 77.08 40.11 -48.75
CA ARG A 906 77.20 40.57 -47.34
C ARG A 906 76.18 39.87 -46.45
#